data_AF-A0AAU0SFW6-F1
#
_entry.id   AF-A0AAU0SFW6-F1
#
_cell.length_a   1.000
_cell.length_b   1.000
_cell.length_c   1.000
_cell.angle_alpha   90.00
_cell.angle_beta   90.00
_cell.angle_gamma   90.00
#
_symmetry.space_group_name_H-M   'P 1'
#
loop_
_entity.id
_entity.type
_entity.pdbx_description
1 polymer ?
#
loop_
_entity_poly.entity_id
_entity_poly.type
_entity_poly.pdbx_seq_one_letter_code
_entity_poly.pdbx_strand_id
1 'polypeptide(L)'
;MSGTTPPIARNAFMANLRIKCASVIAASRFWLVGHPEESAMMLYDTQSRLMWDYSCETWYDCTLLEAQEYVEKKNGILRTSPWRLPTRAELEAFAASGGNPLREGSSKQLKRTDYWITREGMLGVQSDRFDPGGRGCLIACSDQVRYFDTQEFVTRAIQRGWYMKSLDTDRKEDPLKIMNTPAPDFVTLYREVDYRICRLPKLTDAQFTDPNLGLWELFGEDPAVLSEAKLRARDPVADIKNWNIAIDFGTSSSVVAYDDNGRYKLLRIGAKDQWEKEQPEHYENPTVLEFIDLQRSLETWTSQAYRPDLNWDNVRCSHEALHSLRTNGGDPKVVASILSKIKHWALRHGSDNLTRITDRANDYEYPLQALTKRDVVKGKPLTVSPNDLLDPIELYAWYLGMAINWRSRGLFLRYYMTFPVAYTRDLKETILMSFRRGLQRSLPPQLLESEAFKDFCVEELANEPAAYAAAALPRLGIEPTEEGIAYGVFDFGGGTTDFDFGRYRLPTADEEDEGWEEVFEHYGNAGDAYLGGENLLENMAYLVFRHNLEVCRAKHIGFVRPLDAEDFPGSEVFLVDSQSASTNSVMLMSRLRPLWEKGALPGKDGTIKLPMLNRDGVKVDNVELAVPVDKVLSYLNDRIGLGIQNFFSAMSKAFSGHRVECVHVLLAGNSSRSGIVKTLFESVAGGTMTKPASGNQDNAPAANGPIGGFAAAMFQVLEAEIGRLAKGELEGSATVSQPVASSQAIIVHQPLVSNPDVPYSPNGKTGVAIGLLRLAPGSAVKVISRISHATEDAPFAHYVGRVQRGKFVAGLQQGDPFETWKELGVPRDRVFNLFHSQSPRAHTGEMQEGETGLHKHRLSIAGDHQGHRIFAKAVGPHQVQLCTASSLDALQAGDCSVIGMLDLSKI
;
A
#
# COMPACT_ATOMS: atom_id res chain seq x y z
N MET A 1 18.43 -40.96 -9.99
CA MET A 1 18.76 -39.84 -9.08
C MET A 1 19.52 -40.45 -7.90
N SER A 2 20.73 -39.99 -7.60
CA SER A 2 21.56 -40.50 -6.50
C SER A 2 20.86 -40.28 -5.14
N GLY A 3 21.06 -41.22 -4.21
CA GLY A 3 20.32 -41.34 -2.95
C GLY A 3 20.64 -40.32 -1.85
N THR A 4 21.43 -39.28 -2.12
CA THR A 4 21.97 -38.38 -1.07
C THR A 4 21.11 -37.12 -0.81
N THR A 5 20.09 -36.84 -1.62
CA THR A 5 19.24 -35.65 -1.45
C THR A 5 17.96 -36.01 -0.69
N PRO A 6 17.60 -35.29 0.40
CA PRO A 6 16.37 -35.57 1.16
C PRO A 6 15.11 -35.61 0.27
N PRO A 7 14.14 -36.51 0.54
CA PRO A 7 12.90 -36.64 -0.24
C PRO A 7 12.15 -35.33 -0.42
N ILE A 8 12.00 -34.52 0.63
CA ILE A 8 11.26 -33.24 0.55
C ILE A 8 11.88 -32.27 -0.46
N ALA A 9 13.20 -32.23 -0.50
CA ALA A 9 13.94 -31.34 -1.38
C ALA A 9 13.92 -31.80 -2.83
N ARG A 10 14.08 -33.12 -3.03
CA ARG A 10 13.96 -33.73 -4.34
C ARG A 10 12.55 -33.52 -4.91
N ASN A 11 11.53 -33.67 -4.08
CA ASN A 11 10.13 -33.45 -4.47
C ASN A 11 9.87 -31.98 -4.81
N ALA A 12 10.37 -31.04 -4.00
CA ALA A 12 10.26 -29.60 -4.26
C ALA A 12 10.98 -29.19 -5.56
N PHE A 13 12.20 -29.68 -5.79
CA PHE A 13 12.95 -29.45 -7.03
C PHE A 13 12.19 -30.00 -8.25
N MET A 14 11.70 -31.23 -8.18
CA MET A 14 10.92 -31.85 -9.27
C MET A 14 9.60 -31.13 -9.53
N ALA A 15 8.93 -30.63 -8.49
CA ALA A 15 7.74 -29.80 -8.63
C ALA A 15 8.06 -28.49 -9.36
N ASN A 16 9.16 -27.81 -9.02
CA ASN A 16 9.59 -26.59 -9.70
C ASN A 16 9.90 -26.82 -11.20
N LEU A 17 10.61 -27.90 -11.53
CA LEU A 17 10.87 -28.29 -12.92
C LEU A 17 9.56 -28.56 -13.67
N ARG A 18 8.60 -29.22 -13.03
CA ARG A 18 7.28 -29.51 -13.63
C ARG A 18 6.50 -28.23 -13.92
N ILE A 19 6.51 -27.27 -13.00
CA ILE A 19 5.85 -25.96 -13.19
C ILE A 19 6.49 -25.21 -14.37
N LYS A 20 7.84 -25.14 -14.43
CA LYS A 20 8.56 -24.52 -15.55
C LYS A 20 8.26 -25.20 -16.89
N CYS A 21 8.24 -26.53 -16.91
CA CYS A 21 7.90 -27.28 -18.10
C CYS A 21 6.45 -26.99 -18.54
N ALA A 22 5.52 -26.98 -17.58
CA ALA A 22 4.11 -26.72 -17.84
C ALA A 22 3.86 -25.29 -18.37
N SER A 23 4.56 -24.28 -17.85
CA SER A 23 4.42 -22.90 -18.35
C SER A 23 4.91 -22.76 -19.80
N VAL A 24 6.01 -23.42 -20.16
CA VAL A 24 6.51 -23.45 -21.55
C VAL A 24 5.50 -24.13 -22.48
N ILE A 25 4.92 -25.27 -22.06
CA ILE A 25 3.91 -25.98 -22.84
C ILE A 25 2.65 -25.12 -23.00
N ALA A 26 2.19 -24.47 -21.93
CA ALA A 26 0.99 -23.62 -21.95
C ALA A 26 1.14 -22.38 -22.84
N ALA A 27 2.37 -21.90 -23.06
CA ALA A 27 2.65 -20.74 -23.91
C ALA A 27 2.43 -20.98 -25.41
N SER A 28 2.09 -22.21 -25.84
CA SER A 28 1.77 -22.51 -27.23
C SER A 28 0.56 -23.44 -27.31
N ARG A 29 -0.33 -23.19 -28.29
CA ARG A 29 -1.55 -23.98 -28.44
C ARG A 29 -1.27 -25.41 -28.93
N PHE A 30 -0.34 -25.55 -29.87
CA PHE A 30 -0.12 -26.80 -30.60
C PHE A 30 1.29 -27.35 -30.36
N TRP A 31 1.38 -28.62 -30.00
CA TRP A 31 2.64 -29.33 -29.83
C TRP A 31 2.62 -30.68 -30.52
N LEU A 32 3.68 -31.00 -31.25
CA LEU A 32 3.88 -32.36 -31.75
C LEU A 32 4.43 -33.23 -30.62
N VAL A 33 3.78 -34.36 -30.37
CA VAL A 33 4.16 -35.34 -29.36
C VAL A 33 4.58 -36.63 -30.07
N GLY A 34 5.77 -37.12 -29.73
CA GLY A 34 6.36 -38.32 -30.30
C GLY A 34 6.87 -39.28 -29.24
N HIS A 35 7.17 -40.51 -29.64
CA HIS A 35 7.92 -41.47 -28.83
C HIS A 35 9.22 -41.82 -29.57
N PRO A 36 10.38 -41.95 -28.88
CA PRO A 36 11.66 -42.20 -29.55
C PRO A 36 11.70 -43.46 -30.43
N GLU A 37 10.90 -44.47 -30.11
CA GLU A 37 10.86 -45.76 -30.82
C GLU A 37 9.81 -45.83 -31.94
N GLU A 38 9.04 -44.76 -32.19
CA GLU A 38 7.96 -44.76 -33.17
C GLU A 38 8.03 -43.54 -34.10
N SER A 39 7.71 -43.76 -35.38
CA SER A 39 7.70 -42.69 -36.40
C SER A 39 6.41 -41.87 -36.41
N ALA A 40 5.34 -42.37 -35.80
CA ALA A 40 4.06 -41.70 -35.74
C ALA A 40 4.10 -40.52 -34.75
N MET A 41 3.41 -39.44 -35.08
CA MET A 41 3.28 -38.27 -34.20
C MET A 41 1.82 -38.01 -33.88
N MET A 42 1.58 -37.47 -32.69
CA MET A 42 0.30 -36.90 -32.28
C MET A 42 0.43 -35.38 -32.19
N LEU A 43 -0.69 -34.68 -32.34
CA LEU A 43 -0.77 -33.25 -32.12
C LEU A 43 -1.57 -32.98 -30.83
N TYR A 44 -0.91 -32.42 -29.83
CA TYR A 44 -1.56 -31.98 -28.60
C TYR A 44 -2.08 -30.54 -28.77
N ASP A 45 -3.38 -30.34 -28.58
CA ASP A 45 -4.02 -29.01 -28.50
C ASP A 45 -4.21 -28.66 -27.02
N THR A 46 -3.41 -27.72 -26.49
CA THR A 46 -3.41 -27.34 -25.07
C THR A 46 -4.70 -26.65 -24.64
N GLN A 47 -5.45 -26.06 -25.59
CA GLN A 47 -6.70 -25.35 -25.29
C GLN A 47 -7.87 -26.32 -25.13
N SER A 48 -8.04 -27.25 -26.08
CA SER A 48 -9.09 -28.29 -25.99
C SER A 48 -8.67 -29.48 -25.13
N ARG A 49 -7.37 -29.61 -24.86
CA ARG A 49 -6.70 -30.74 -24.18
C ARG A 49 -6.95 -32.08 -24.87
N LEU A 50 -7.14 -32.05 -26.19
CA LEU A 50 -7.30 -33.24 -27.02
C LEU A 50 -5.98 -33.57 -27.72
N MET A 51 -5.75 -34.88 -27.91
CA MET A 51 -4.71 -35.37 -28.81
C MET A 51 -5.34 -35.64 -30.16
N TRP A 52 -4.71 -35.18 -31.24
CA TRP A 52 -5.15 -35.38 -32.60
C TRP A 52 -4.17 -36.25 -33.35
N ASP A 53 -4.69 -37.08 -34.25
CA ASP A 53 -3.87 -37.85 -35.17
C ASP A 53 -3.23 -36.93 -36.21
N TYR A 54 -1.97 -36.56 -35.97
CA TYR A 54 -1.21 -35.72 -36.90
C TYR A 54 -0.86 -36.47 -38.19
N SER A 55 -0.78 -37.80 -38.12
CA SER A 55 -0.39 -38.67 -39.22
C SER A 55 -1.59 -39.12 -40.06
N CYS A 56 -2.74 -38.48 -39.92
CA CYS A 56 -3.96 -38.82 -40.65
C CYS A 56 -3.76 -38.78 -42.17
N GLU A 57 -4.30 -39.76 -42.87
CA GLU A 57 -4.20 -39.91 -44.32
C GLU A 57 -5.39 -39.24 -45.00
N THR A 58 -5.14 -38.42 -46.03
CA THR A 58 -6.17 -37.66 -46.76
C THR A 58 -6.62 -38.29 -48.07
N TRP A 59 -6.07 -39.46 -48.43
CA TRP A 59 -6.43 -40.17 -49.66
C TRP A 59 -7.54 -41.20 -49.46
N TYR A 60 -7.94 -41.46 -48.21
CA TYR A 60 -8.94 -42.47 -47.85
C TYR A 60 -10.30 -41.82 -47.60
N ASP A 61 -11.23 -41.99 -48.55
CA ASP A 61 -12.61 -41.47 -48.48
C ASP A 61 -13.55 -42.56 -47.96
N CYS A 62 -14.07 -42.38 -46.74
CA CYS A 62 -14.78 -43.41 -45.99
C CYS A 62 -16.16 -42.96 -45.51
N THR A 63 -17.04 -43.92 -45.30
CA THR A 63 -18.33 -43.74 -44.61
C THR A 63 -18.12 -43.69 -43.10
N LEU A 64 -19.12 -43.20 -42.36
CA LEU A 64 -19.09 -43.17 -40.90
C LEU A 64 -18.81 -44.54 -40.27
N LEU A 65 -19.42 -45.60 -40.79
CA LEU A 65 -19.26 -46.96 -40.27
C LEU A 65 -17.86 -47.52 -40.52
N GLU A 66 -17.32 -47.31 -41.73
CA GLU A 66 -15.93 -47.67 -42.06
C GLU A 66 -14.93 -46.90 -41.19
N ALA A 67 -15.19 -45.62 -40.92
CA ALA A 67 -14.35 -44.79 -40.08
C ALA A 67 -14.37 -45.22 -38.61
N GLN A 68 -15.54 -45.59 -38.08
CA GLN A 68 -15.69 -46.11 -36.72
C GLN A 68 -14.92 -47.43 -36.54
N GLU A 69 -15.11 -48.39 -37.45
CA GLU A 69 -14.38 -49.65 -37.43
C GLU A 69 -12.87 -49.44 -37.54
N TYR A 70 -12.42 -48.51 -38.40
CA TYR A 70 -11.01 -48.21 -38.56
C TYR A 70 -10.41 -47.66 -37.26
N VAL A 71 -11.08 -46.72 -36.61
CA VAL A 71 -10.60 -46.13 -35.36
C VAL A 71 -10.61 -47.13 -34.20
N GLU A 72 -11.60 -48.02 -34.13
CA GLU A 72 -11.64 -49.12 -33.15
C GLU A 72 -10.52 -50.14 -33.36
N LYS A 73 -10.17 -50.43 -34.62
CA LYS A 73 -9.06 -51.34 -34.99
C LYS A 73 -7.69 -50.67 -34.90
N LYS A 74 -7.63 -49.33 -34.82
CA LYS A 74 -6.39 -48.55 -34.71
C LYS A 74 -5.79 -48.74 -33.32
N ASN A 75 -5.00 -49.81 -33.17
CA ASN A 75 -4.30 -50.19 -31.93
C ASN A 75 -3.11 -49.28 -31.59
N GLY A 76 -3.41 -47.99 -31.43
CA GLY A 76 -2.59 -47.03 -30.72
C GLY A 76 -1.49 -46.38 -31.55
N ILE A 77 -1.82 -45.20 -32.09
CA ILE A 77 -0.79 -44.20 -32.41
C ILE A 77 0.00 -43.97 -31.11
N LEU A 78 1.32 -44.20 -31.14
CA LEU A 78 2.19 -44.10 -29.96
C LEU A 78 1.78 -45.04 -28.81
N ARG A 79 1.17 -46.20 -29.14
CA ARG A 79 0.60 -47.18 -28.19
C ARG A 79 -0.42 -46.56 -27.21
N THR A 80 -1.08 -45.49 -27.63
CA THR A 80 -2.08 -44.80 -26.81
C THR A 80 -3.49 -45.19 -27.20
N SER A 81 -4.38 -45.32 -26.22
CA SER A 81 -5.81 -45.58 -26.44
C SER A 81 -6.61 -44.94 -25.29
N PRO A 82 -7.92 -44.69 -25.47
CA PRO A 82 -8.72 -44.89 -26.68
C PRO A 82 -8.58 -43.76 -27.71
N TRP A 83 -8.76 -44.09 -28.99
CA TRP A 83 -8.96 -43.13 -30.09
C TRP A 83 -10.41 -43.15 -30.53
N ARG A 84 -10.90 -42.02 -31.04
CA ARG A 84 -12.28 -41.87 -31.50
C ARG A 84 -12.39 -40.85 -32.62
N LEU A 85 -13.53 -40.86 -33.31
CA LEU A 85 -13.90 -39.74 -34.17
C LEU A 85 -14.20 -38.50 -33.32
N PRO A 86 -13.85 -37.28 -33.79
CA PRO A 86 -14.23 -36.03 -33.14
C PRO A 86 -15.74 -35.82 -33.26
N THR A 87 -16.31 -35.03 -32.35
CA THR A 87 -17.64 -34.46 -32.59
C THR A 87 -17.55 -33.35 -33.63
N ARG A 88 -18.69 -32.98 -34.22
CA ARG A 88 -18.80 -31.84 -35.11
C ARG A 88 -18.19 -30.57 -34.50
N ALA A 89 -18.60 -30.23 -33.28
CA ALA A 89 -18.12 -29.03 -32.59
C ALA A 89 -16.60 -29.06 -32.32
N GLU A 90 -16.05 -30.23 -31.96
CA GLU A 90 -14.61 -30.39 -31.75
C GLU A 90 -13.83 -30.17 -33.04
N LEU A 91 -14.30 -30.74 -34.16
CA LEU A 91 -13.63 -30.61 -35.45
C LEU A 91 -13.75 -29.19 -36.02
N GLU A 92 -14.92 -28.54 -35.92
CA GLU A 92 -15.12 -27.15 -36.32
C GLU A 92 -14.18 -26.21 -35.54
N ALA A 93 -14.12 -26.35 -34.22
CA ALA A 93 -13.26 -25.53 -33.36
C ALA A 93 -11.76 -25.77 -33.61
N PHE A 94 -11.39 -27.02 -33.91
CA PHE A 94 -10.02 -27.39 -34.26
C PHE A 94 -9.62 -26.77 -35.62
N ALA A 95 -10.46 -26.92 -36.64
CA ALA A 95 -10.21 -26.40 -37.99
C ALA A 95 -10.23 -24.88 -38.08
N ALA A 96 -11.08 -24.20 -37.30
CA ALA A 96 -11.16 -22.74 -37.26
C ALA A 96 -9.97 -22.07 -36.56
N SER A 97 -9.14 -22.82 -35.83
CA SER A 97 -8.04 -22.26 -35.05
C SER A 97 -6.94 -21.63 -35.92
N GLY A 98 -6.64 -20.35 -35.68
CA GLY A 98 -5.49 -19.65 -36.26
C GLY A 98 -4.18 -20.27 -35.75
N GLY A 99 -3.36 -20.81 -36.66
CA GLY A 99 -2.10 -21.49 -36.31
C GLY A 99 -2.20 -23.02 -36.13
N ASN A 100 -3.33 -23.64 -36.48
CA ASN A 100 -3.41 -25.10 -36.52
C ASN A 100 -2.45 -25.66 -37.60
N PRO A 101 -1.49 -26.53 -37.25
CA PRO A 101 -0.46 -27.01 -38.17
C PRO A 101 -1.00 -27.96 -39.24
N LEU A 102 -2.20 -28.51 -39.05
CA LEU A 102 -2.87 -29.28 -40.08
C LEU A 102 -3.57 -28.39 -41.10
N ARG A 103 -3.67 -27.07 -40.91
CA ARG A 103 -4.27 -26.19 -41.90
C ARG A 103 -3.34 -25.98 -43.09
N GLU A 104 -3.77 -26.46 -44.24
CA GLU A 104 -3.09 -26.28 -45.51
C GLU A 104 -4.14 -25.94 -46.57
N GLY A 105 -3.98 -24.82 -47.28
CA GLY A 105 -4.98 -24.34 -48.24
C GLY A 105 -5.75 -23.13 -47.72
N SER A 106 -7.09 -23.13 -47.85
CA SER A 106 -7.96 -22.02 -47.42
C SER A 106 -8.11 -21.94 -45.89
N SER A 107 -8.91 -20.98 -45.39
CA SER A 107 -8.90 -20.59 -43.98
C SER A 107 -9.38 -21.64 -42.98
N LYS A 108 -10.04 -22.73 -43.38
CA LYS A 108 -10.42 -23.83 -42.47
C LYS A 108 -10.05 -25.22 -43.00
N GLN A 109 -9.52 -25.35 -44.20
CA GLN A 109 -9.14 -26.65 -44.76
C GLN A 109 -7.99 -27.29 -43.95
N LEU A 110 -8.15 -28.57 -43.66
CA LEU A 110 -7.11 -29.38 -43.03
C LEU A 110 -6.44 -30.24 -44.12
N LYS A 111 -5.11 -30.22 -44.24
CA LYS A 111 -4.32 -30.95 -45.24
C LYS A 111 -4.90 -30.85 -46.66
N ARG A 112 -5.39 -29.65 -47.04
CA ARG A 112 -6.07 -29.34 -48.33
C ARG A 112 -7.40 -30.06 -48.58
N THR A 113 -8.02 -30.60 -47.54
CA THR A 113 -9.29 -31.33 -47.59
C THR A 113 -10.38 -30.59 -46.82
N ASP A 114 -11.58 -30.50 -47.41
CA ASP A 114 -12.78 -29.91 -46.80
C ASP A 114 -13.62 -30.93 -46.03
N TYR A 115 -13.85 -32.12 -46.58
CA TYR A 115 -14.80 -33.10 -46.04
C TYR A 115 -14.13 -34.12 -45.11
N TRP A 116 -14.60 -34.17 -43.86
CA TRP A 116 -14.07 -35.02 -42.81
C TRP A 116 -15.19 -35.75 -42.07
N ILE A 117 -14.94 -36.98 -41.63
CA ILE A 117 -15.90 -37.77 -40.86
C ILE A 117 -15.83 -37.40 -39.38
N THR A 118 -16.99 -37.07 -38.79
CA THR A 118 -17.21 -36.85 -37.36
C THR A 118 -18.13 -37.96 -36.81
N ARG A 119 -18.40 -37.94 -35.50
CA ARG A 119 -19.35 -38.88 -34.87
C ARG A 119 -20.78 -38.78 -35.42
N GLU A 120 -21.13 -37.63 -35.96
CA GLU A 120 -22.48 -37.28 -36.41
C GLU A 120 -22.66 -37.46 -37.93
N GLY A 121 -21.58 -37.56 -38.70
CA GLY A 121 -21.62 -37.65 -40.16
C GLY A 121 -20.43 -36.96 -40.82
N MET A 122 -20.52 -36.72 -42.12
CA MET A 122 -19.52 -35.93 -42.83
C MET A 122 -19.74 -34.43 -42.58
N LEU A 123 -18.65 -33.73 -42.29
CA LEU A 123 -18.59 -32.29 -42.13
C LEU A 123 -17.58 -31.68 -43.13
N GLY A 124 -18.04 -30.72 -43.91
CA GLY A 124 -17.21 -29.78 -44.66
C GLY A 124 -16.74 -28.65 -43.75
N VAL A 125 -15.49 -28.67 -43.31
CA VAL A 125 -14.95 -27.68 -42.35
C VAL A 125 -14.81 -26.27 -42.94
N GLN A 126 -14.73 -26.14 -44.26
CA GLN A 126 -14.68 -24.88 -45.00
C GLN A 126 -16.05 -24.51 -45.59
N SER A 127 -16.78 -25.49 -46.12
CA SER A 127 -18.11 -25.26 -46.72
C SER A 127 -19.25 -25.20 -45.71
N ASP A 128 -18.98 -25.52 -44.44
CA ASP A 128 -19.95 -25.71 -43.35
C ASP A 128 -21.08 -26.70 -43.73
N ARG A 129 -20.85 -27.55 -44.74
CA ARG A 129 -21.79 -28.56 -45.24
C ARG A 129 -21.80 -29.75 -44.29
N PHE A 130 -22.98 -30.23 -43.93
CA PHE A 130 -23.13 -31.43 -43.12
C PHE A 130 -24.00 -32.47 -43.83
N ASP A 131 -23.55 -33.72 -43.82
CA ASP A 131 -24.25 -34.85 -44.42
C ASP A 131 -24.08 -36.13 -43.57
N PRO A 132 -25.13 -36.58 -42.85
CA PRO A 132 -25.08 -37.79 -42.03
C PRO A 132 -24.67 -39.06 -42.79
N GLY A 133 -24.95 -39.14 -44.09
CA GLY A 133 -24.61 -40.28 -44.96
C GLY A 133 -23.42 -40.00 -45.89
N GLY A 134 -22.80 -38.83 -45.77
CA GLY A 134 -21.71 -38.40 -46.62
C GLY A 134 -20.43 -39.19 -46.38
N ARG A 135 -19.54 -39.17 -47.39
CA ARG A 135 -18.19 -39.73 -47.30
C ARG A 135 -17.17 -38.61 -47.09
N GLY A 136 -16.14 -38.87 -46.30
CA GLY A 136 -15.07 -37.92 -46.06
C GLY A 136 -13.78 -38.56 -45.58
N CYS A 137 -12.76 -37.74 -45.38
CA CYS A 137 -11.48 -38.14 -44.82
C CYS A 137 -11.57 -38.43 -43.32
N LEU A 138 -10.65 -39.26 -42.83
CA LEU A 138 -10.61 -39.69 -41.44
C LEU A 138 -9.58 -38.90 -40.64
N ILE A 139 -10.02 -38.31 -39.53
CA ILE A 139 -9.14 -37.80 -38.47
C ILE A 139 -9.63 -38.32 -37.13
N ALA A 140 -8.72 -38.88 -36.34
CA ALA A 140 -9.03 -39.37 -35.00
C ALA A 140 -8.55 -38.37 -33.95
N CYS A 141 -9.27 -38.30 -32.84
CA CYS A 141 -8.85 -37.61 -31.64
C CYS A 141 -8.94 -38.53 -30.41
N SER A 142 -8.30 -38.13 -29.32
CA SER A 142 -8.29 -38.86 -28.06
C SER A 142 -8.43 -37.89 -26.89
N ASP A 143 -9.24 -38.29 -25.92
CA ASP A 143 -9.53 -37.60 -24.66
C ASP A 143 -8.67 -38.08 -23.49
N GLN A 144 -7.69 -38.95 -23.75
CA GLN A 144 -6.80 -39.56 -22.75
C GLN A 144 -6.02 -38.56 -21.87
N VAL A 145 -5.93 -37.29 -22.28
CA VAL A 145 -5.32 -36.20 -21.50
C VAL A 145 -6.26 -35.02 -21.24
N ARG A 146 -7.55 -35.15 -21.60
CA ARG A 146 -8.52 -34.05 -21.55
C ARG A 146 -8.70 -33.47 -20.15
N TYR A 147 -8.66 -34.34 -19.14
CA TYR A 147 -8.89 -34.00 -17.75
C TYR A 147 -7.62 -33.65 -16.98
N PHE A 148 -6.46 -33.71 -17.62
CA PHE A 148 -5.20 -33.30 -16.99
C PHE A 148 -5.03 -31.79 -17.13
N ASP A 149 -4.59 -31.13 -16.07
CA ASP A 149 -3.93 -29.84 -16.23
C ASP A 149 -2.55 -30.04 -16.87
N THR A 150 -1.88 -28.95 -17.22
CA THR A 150 -0.60 -29.04 -17.93
C THR A 150 0.49 -29.71 -17.09
N GLN A 151 0.46 -29.61 -15.76
CA GLN A 151 1.43 -30.26 -14.89
C GLN A 151 1.22 -31.78 -14.81
N GLU A 152 -0.04 -32.21 -14.72
CA GLU A 152 -0.41 -33.62 -14.78
C GLU A 152 -0.09 -34.20 -16.16
N PHE A 153 -0.32 -33.44 -17.24
CA PHE A 153 0.11 -33.81 -18.59
C PHE A 153 1.62 -34.06 -18.66
N VAL A 154 2.45 -33.13 -18.14
CA VAL A 154 3.92 -33.30 -18.08
C VAL A 154 4.28 -34.60 -17.36
N THR A 155 3.63 -34.87 -16.21
CA THR A 155 3.87 -36.08 -15.43
C THR A 155 3.57 -37.34 -16.25
N ARG A 156 2.44 -37.38 -16.95
CA ARG A 156 2.06 -38.52 -17.80
C ARG A 156 2.93 -38.66 -19.04
N ALA A 157 3.33 -37.56 -19.65
CA ALA A 157 4.20 -37.55 -20.82
C ALA A 157 5.57 -38.17 -20.49
N ILE A 158 6.17 -37.81 -19.36
CA ILE A 158 7.43 -38.39 -18.87
C ILE A 158 7.26 -39.88 -18.57
N GLN A 159 6.19 -40.28 -17.87
CA GLN A 159 5.90 -41.69 -17.56
C GLN A 159 5.76 -42.56 -18.83
N ARG A 160 5.25 -41.97 -19.92
CA ARG A 160 5.06 -42.63 -21.21
C ARG A 160 6.26 -42.51 -22.15
N GLY A 161 7.35 -41.89 -21.71
CA GLY A 161 8.57 -41.72 -22.51
C GLY A 161 8.38 -40.81 -23.74
N TRP A 162 7.43 -39.87 -23.68
CA TRP A 162 7.17 -38.97 -24.79
C TRP A 162 8.21 -37.85 -24.86
N TYR A 163 8.41 -37.33 -26.08
CA TYR A 163 9.11 -36.08 -26.34
C TYR A 163 8.17 -35.10 -27.05
N MET A 164 8.43 -33.80 -26.91
CA MET A 164 7.64 -32.76 -27.57
C MET A 164 8.48 -31.94 -28.54
N LYS A 165 7.86 -31.49 -29.63
CA LYS A 165 8.45 -30.56 -30.61
C LYS A 165 7.51 -29.38 -30.80
N SER A 166 8.06 -28.18 -30.70
CA SER A 166 7.33 -26.98 -31.07
C SER A 166 7.19 -26.93 -32.59
N LEU A 167 6.11 -26.31 -33.03
CA LEU A 167 5.86 -25.97 -34.44
C LEU A 167 6.36 -24.55 -34.77
N ASP A 168 6.78 -23.80 -33.75
CA ASP A 168 7.42 -22.49 -33.87
C ASP A 168 8.91 -22.66 -34.22
N THR A 169 9.36 -22.01 -35.30
CA THR A 169 10.75 -22.09 -35.79
C THR A 169 11.78 -21.57 -34.79
N ASP A 170 11.36 -20.72 -33.85
CA ASP A 170 12.22 -20.12 -32.83
C ASP A 170 12.38 -21.01 -31.58
N ARG A 171 11.54 -22.05 -31.41
CA ARG A 171 11.56 -22.98 -30.26
C ARG A 171 11.97 -24.38 -30.67
N LYS A 172 13.28 -24.64 -30.70
CA LYS A 172 13.85 -25.92 -31.16
C LYS A 172 13.99 -26.99 -30.08
N GLU A 173 13.83 -26.63 -28.80
CA GLU A 173 14.06 -27.55 -27.69
C GLU A 173 12.79 -28.23 -27.20
N ASP A 174 12.93 -29.50 -26.81
CA ASP A 174 11.87 -30.28 -26.19
C ASP A 174 11.67 -29.82 -24.74
N PRO A 175 10.51 -29.24 -24.38
CA PRO A 175 10.26 -28.73 -23.02
C PRO A 175 10.35 -29.83 -21.96
N LEU A 176 10.12 -31.10 -22.30
CA LEU A 176 10.20 -32.22 -21.35
C LEU A 176 11.64 -32.54 -20.92
N LYS A 177 12.66 -32.12 -21.69
CA LYS A 177 14.08 -32.36 -21.35
C LYS A 177 14.49 -31.78 -20.01
N ILE A 178 13.87 -30.67 -19.60
CA ILE A 178 14.17 -30.03 -18.31
C ILE A 178 13.92 -30.98 -17.13
N MET A 179 13.02 -31.95 -17.26
CA MET A 179 12.71 -32.94 -16.22
C MET A 179 13.84 -33.96 -16.00
N ASN A 180 14.78 -34.06 -16.94
CA ASN A 180 15.98 -34.89 -16.81
C ASN A 180 17.15 -34.14 -16.13
N THR A 181 16.93 -32.89 -15.72
CA THR A 181 17.96 -32.12 -15.00
C THR A 181 18.28 -32.85 -13.69
N PRO A 182 19.55 -33.24 -13.45
CA PRO A 182 19.92 -33.84 -12.18
C PRO A 182 19.63 -32.84 -11.06
N ALA A 183 19.03 -33.32 -9.98
CA ALA A 183 18.83 -32.48 -8.81
C ALA A 183 20.18 -31.96 -8.34
N PRO A 184 20.36 -30.64 -8.17
CA PRO A 184 21.57 -30.10 -7.58
C PRO A 184 21.74 -30.67 -6.17
N ASP A 185 22.97 -30.63 -5.66
CA ASP A 185 23.17 -30.95 -4.25
C ASP A 185 22.32 -29.99 -3.38
N PHE A 186 21.80 -30.52 -2.28
CA PHE A 186 20.83 -29.81 -1.44
C PHE A 186 21.40 -28.51 -0.89
N VAL A 187 22.69 -28.52 -0.53
CA VAL A 187 23.41 -27.36 -0.02
C VAL A 187 23.39 -26.24 -1.06
N THR A 188 23.65 -26.54 -2.32
CA THR A 188 23.63 -25.58 -3.44
C THR A 188 22.24 -25.00 -3.65
N LEU A 189 21.18 -25.81 -3.54
CA LEU A 189 19.80 -25.34 -3.70
C LEU A 189 19.40 -24.33 -2.61
N TYR A 190 19.81 -24.57 -1.36
CA TYR A 190 19.39 -23.76 -0.21
C TYR A 190 20.40 -22.70 0.22
N ARG A 191 21.64 -22.72 -0.28
CA ARG A 191 22.69 -21.75 0.10
C ARG A 191 22.24 -20.31 -0.06
N GLU A 192 21.42 -20.05 -1.07
CA GLU A 192 20.92 -18.71 -1.38
C GLU A 192 19.43 -18.53 -1.07
N VAL A 193 18.82 -19.40 -0.25
CA VAL A 193 17.37 -19.35 0.01
C VAL A 193 16.92 -17.99 0.55
N ASP A 194 17.64 -17.43 1.53
CA ASP A 194 17.31 -16.12 2.11
C ASP A 194 17.84 -14.95 1.23
N TYR A 195 18.96 -15.16 0.52
CA TYR A 195 19.59 -14.16 -0.36
C TYR A 195 18.74 -13.88 -1.61
N ARG A 196 18.18 -14.92 -2.24
CA ARG A 196 17.34 -14.79 -3.43
C ARG A 196 16.05 -14.02 -3.15
N ILE A 197 15.53 -14.12 -1.93
CA ILE A 197 14.28 -13.50 -1.51
C ILE A 197 14.47 -12.09 -0.97
N CYS A 198 15.45 -11.83 -0.10
CA CYS A 198 15.58 -10.53 0.60
C CYS A 198 17.00 -9.97 0.64
N ARG A 199 17.92 -10.51 -0.18
CA ARG A 199 19.36 -10.17 -0.15
C ARG A 199 19.97 -10.31 1.25
N LEU A 200 19.43 -11.24 2.06
CA LEU A 200 20.01 -11.67 3.34
C LEU A 200 21.30 -12.47 3.11
N PRO A 201 22.19 -12.63 4.11
CA PRO A 201 23.44 -13.37 3.95
C PRO A 201 23.21 -14.79 3.42
N LYS A 202 24.08 -15.23 2.51
CA LYS A 202 24.09 -16.62 2.05
C LYS A 202 24.43 -17.55 3.22
N LEU A 203 23.82 -18.73 3.23
CA LEU A 203 24.05 -19.71 4.28
C LEU A 203 25.48 -20.26 4.21
N THR A 204 26.10 -20.35 5.38
CA THR A 204 27.43 -20.96 5.55
C THR A 204 27.30 -22.47 5.64
N ASP A 205 28.41 -23.19 5.45
CA ASP A 205 28.42 -24.66 5.57
C ASP A 205 28.05 -25.13 7.00
N ALA A 206 28.37 -24.32 8.00
CA ALA A 206 27.98 -24.56 9.39
C ALA A 206 26.47 -24.59 9.56
N GLN A 207 25.71 -23.78 8.80
CA GLN A 207 24.24 -23.77 8.87
C GLN A 207 23.63 -25.15 8.56
N PHE A 208 24.28 -25.94 7.72
CA PHE A 208 23.80 -27.26 7.31
C PHE A 208 24.26 -28.39 8.23
N THR A 209 25.36 -28.20 8.96
CA THR A 209 26.08 -29.30 9.62
C THR A 209 26.13 -29.19 11.14
N ASP A 210 26.10 -27.96 11.70
CA ASP A 210 26.20 -27.71 13.13
C ASP A 210 24.93 -28.18 13.88
N PRO A 211 25.06 -28.92 15.00
CA PRO A 211 23.93 -29.42 15.77
C PRO A 211 22.99 -28.35 16.35
N ASN A 212 23.48 -27.13 16.59
CA ASN A 212 22.70 -26.02 17.11
C ASN A 212 22.07 -25.17 16.00
N LEU A 213 22.51 -25.36 14.76
CA LEU A 213 21.94 -24.74 13.57
C LEU A 213 21.07 -25.75 12.82
N GLY A 214 20.77 -25.48 11.55
CA GLY A 214 19.95 -26.33 10.69
C GLY A 214 18.93 -25.53 9.88
N LEU A 215 18.08 -26.23 9.15
CA LEU A 215 17.03 -25.62 8.34
C LEU A 215 15.64 -25.96 8.87
N TRP A 216 14.77 -24.95 8.93
CA TRP A 216 13.35 -25.09 9.23
C TRP A 216 12.64 -25.99 8.22
N GLU A 217 13.06 -25.93 6.96
CA GLU A 217 12.50 -26.69 5.83
C GLU A 217 12.76 -28.20 5.95
N LEU A 218 13.71 -28.61 6.78
CA LEU A 218 14.02 -30.01 7.05
C LEU A 218 13.34 -30.54 8.31
N PHE A 219 12.63 -29.68 9.06
CA PHE A 219 11.93 -30.12 10.25
C PHE A 219 10.77 -31.05 9.90
N GLY A 220 10.77 -32.24 10.50
CA GLY A 220 9.85 -33.34 10.18
C GLY A 220 10.43 -34.42 9.25
N GLU A 221 11.62 -34.21 8.67
CA GLU A 221 12.30 -35.24 7.87
C GLU A 221 12.88 -36.38 8.71
N ASP A 222 13.05 -37.55 8.09
CA ASP A 222 13.65 -38.74 8.72
C ASP A 222 15.10 -38.46 9.18
N PRO A 223 15.42 -38.61 10.48
CA PRO A 223 16.76 -38.42 11.00
C PRO A 223 17.84 -39.27 10.31
N ALA A 224 17.51 -40.49 9.84
CA ALA A 224 18.46 -41.36 9.15
C ALA A 224 18.88 -40.77 7.80
N VAL A 225 17.91 -40.25 7.05
CA VAL A 225 18.13 -39.58 5.76
C VAL A 225 18.98 -38.31 5.93
N LEU A 226 18.65 -37.50 6.94
CA LEU A 226 19.42 -36.30 7.26
C LEU A 226 20.86 -36.62 7.65
N SER A 227 21.06 -37.69 8.43
CA SER A 227 22.39 -38.14 8.83
C SER A 227 23.23 -38.63 7.64
N GLU A 228 22.65 -39.39 6.71
CA GLU A 228 23.33 -39.84 5.50
C GLU A 228 23.73 -38.66 4.60
N ALA A 229 22.85 -37.67 4.49
CA ALA A 229 23.09 -36.44 3.73
C ALA A 229 23.99 -35.42 4.46
N LYS A 230 24.37 -35.67 5.73
CA LYS A 230 25.10 -34.72 6.61
C LYS A 230 24.39 -33.37 6.76
N LEU A 231 23.07 -33.40 6.88
CA LEU A 231 22.21 -32.23 7.04
C LEU A 231 21.59 -32.20 8.44
N ARG A 232 21.25 -30.99 8.90
CA ARG A 232 20.56 -30.76 10.18
C ARG A 232 19.24 -30.04 9.96
N ALA A 233 18.19 -30.59 10.56
CA ALA A 233 16.91 -29.91 10.71
C ALA A 233 16.92 -29.00 11.94
N ARG A 234 16.17 -27.91 11.87
CA ARG A 234 15.98 -26.97 12.99
C ARG A 234 14.50 -26.83 13.28
N ASP A 235 14.11 -27.10 14.52
CA ASP A 235 12.74 -26.84 14.98
C ASP A 235 12.47 -25.33 14.97
N PRO A 236 11.48 -24.82 14.20
CA PRO A 236 11.11 -23.41 14.22
C PRO A 236 10.73 -22.91 15.62
N VAL A 237 10.13 -23.76 16.46
CA VAL A 237 9.70 -23.40 17.83
C VAL A 237 10.91 -23.03 18.69
N ALA A 238 12.05 -23.71 18.50
CA ALA A 238 13.28 -23.43 19.22
C ALA A 238 13.91 -22.07 18.88
N ASP A 239 13.48 -21.44 17.77
CA ASP A 239 13.96 -20.14 17.32
C ASP A 239 13.00 -18.98 17.63
N ILE A 240 11.86 -19.25 18.27
CA ILE A 240 10.92 -18.20 18.67
C ILE A 240 11.57 -17.29 19.73
N LYS A 241 11.48 -15.98 19.51
CA LYS A 241 11.84 -14.94 20.47
C LYS A 241 10.57 -14.39 21.11
N ASN A 242 10.55 -14.37 22.44
CA ASN A 242 9.46 -13.77 23.23
C ASN A 242 9.58 -12.25 23.30
N TRP A 243 9.90 -11.60 22.18
CA TRP A 243 10.11 -10.17 22.09
C TRP A 243 9.06 -9.53 21.20
N ASN A 244 8.75 -8.28 21.49
CA ASN A 244 7.78 -7.49 20.73
C ASN A 244 8.47 -6.86 19.52
N ILE A 245 7.81 -6.90 18.36
CA ILE A 245 8.19 -6.16 17.16
C ILE A 245 7.29 -4.94 17.02
N ALA A 246 7.88 -3.77 16.88
CA ALA A 246 7.16 -2.55 16.55
C ALA A 246 7.39 -2.18 15.07
N ILE A 247 6.31 -1.91 14.34
CA ILE A 247 6.35 -1.48 12.95
C ILE A 247 5.62 -0.14 12.83
N ASP A 248 6.38 0.91 12.54
CA ASP A 248 5.83 2.18 12.06
C ASP A 248 5.68 2.08 10.53
N PHE A 249 4.45 1.95 10.05
CA PHE A 249 4.13 1.87 8.62
C PHE A 249 3.84 3.27 8.05
N GLY A 250 4.90 4.03 7.76
CA GLY A 250 4.80 5.38 7.21
C GLY A 250 4.58 5.43 5.69
N THR A 251 4.03 6.56 5.21
CA THR A 251 3.76 6.83 3.78
C THR A 251 5.01 6.73 2.91
N SER A 252 6.10 7.37 3.33
CA SER A 252 7.36 7.42 2.56
C SER A 252 8.35 6.33 2.96
N SER A 253 8.37 5.98 4.25
CA SER A 253 9.31 5.04 4.86
C SER A 253 8.65 4.35 6.04
N SER A 254 9.01 3.09 6.26
CA SER A 254 8.65 2.31 7.45
C SER A 254 9.86 2.11 8.36
N VAL A 255 9.62 2.06 9.66
CA VAL A 255 10.65 1.72 10.66
C VAL A 255 10.24 0.44 11.37
N VAL A 256 11.19 -0.46 11.56
CA VAL A 256 10.98 -1.68 12.34
C VAL A 256 11.95 -1.70 13.51
N ALA A 257 11.40 -1.83 14.72
CA ALA A 257 12.14 -1.94 15.96
C ALA A 257 11.80 -3.24 16.68
N TYR A 258 12.73 -3.77 17.46
CA TYR A 258 12.50 -4.90 18.34
C TYR A 258 13.24 -4.75 19.66
N ASP A 259 12.69 -5.37 20.70
CA ASP A 259 13.36 -5.47 22.00
C ASP A 259 14.32 -6.67 22.01
N ASP A 260 15.58 -6.43 22.37
CA ASP A 260 16.59 -7.46 22.64
C ASP A 260 16.97 -7.39 24.12
N ASN A 261 16.14 -8.00 24.97
CA ASN A 261 16.29 -8.07 26.42
C ASN A 261 16.50 -6.69 27.09
N GLY A 262 15.57 -5.76 26.87
CA GLY A 262 15.59 -4.40 27.40
C GLY A 262 16.43 -3.43 26.57
N ARG A 263 16.93 -3.83 25.40
CA ARG A 263 17.67 -2.97 24.46
C ARG A 263 16.96 -2.91 23.12
N TYR A 264 16.42 -1.75 22.80
CA TYR A 264 15.76 -1.55 21.50
C TYR A 264 16.76 -1.49 20.36
N LYS A 265 16.46 -2.24 19.29
CA LYS A 265 17.25 -2.31 18.07
C LYS A 265 16.38 -2.03 16.86
N LEU A 266 16.95 -1.40 15.83
CA LEU A 266 16.30 -1.10 14.57
C LEU A 266 16.75 -2.05 13.46
N LEU A 267 15.88 -2.30 12.48
CA LEU A 267 16.16 -3.18 11.33
C LEU A 267 16.28 -2.40 10.02
N ARG A 268 17.29 -2.78 9.23
CA ARG A 268 17.50 -2.35 7.85
C ARG A 268 16.91 -3.39 6.90
N ILE A 269 16.26 -2.96 5.82
CA ILE A 269 15.54 -3.83 4.89
C ILE A 269 15.92 -3.47 3.46
N GLY A 270 16.34 -4.47 2.67
CA GLY A 270 16.71 -4.27 1.26
C GLY A 270 18.01 -3.48 1.05
N ALA A 271 18.93 -3.50 2.02
CA ALA A 271 20.27 -2.93 1.86
C ALA A 271 21.09 -3.76 0.85
N LYS A 272 21.73 -3.10 -0.13
CA LYS A 272 22.54 -3.76 -1.16
C LYS A 272 23.82 -4.38 -0.60
N ASP A 273 24.45 -3.69 0.35
CA ASP A 273 25.67 -4.15 0.99
C ASP A 273 25.46 -4.21 2.51
N GLN A 274 25.50 -5.43 3.05
CA GLN A 274 25.35 -5.65 4.48
C GLN A 274 26.61 -5.33 5.28
N TRP A 275 27.74 -5.16 4.59
CA TRP A 275 29.02 -4.78 5.19
C TRP A 275 29.20 -3.27 5.20
N GLU A 276 28.28 -2.52 4.61
CA GLU A 276 28.25 -1.06 4.70
C GLU A 276 28.02 -0.62 6.15
N LYS A 277 28.85 0.32 6.60
CA LYS A 277 28.78 0.88 7.95
C LYS A 277 27.37 1.44 8.21
N GLU A 278 26.79 1.09 9.36
CA GLU A 278 25.54 1.69 9.88
C GLU A 278 25.53 3.21 9.70
N GLN A 279 24.43 3.69 9.12
CA GLN A 279 24.02 5.08 9.19
C GLN A 279 22.57 5.12 9.66
N PRO A 280 22.15 6.17 10.39
CA PRO A 280 20.77 6.32 10.85
C PRO A 280 19.72 6.19 9.75
N GLU A 281 20.01 6.70 8.55
CA GLU A 281 19.10 6.68 7.39
C GLU A 281 18.86 5.26 6.87
N HIS A 282 19.75 4.31 7.16
CA HIS A 282 19.59 2.92 6.74
C HIS A 282 18.42 2.22 7.45
N TYR A 283 18.00 2.72 8.61
CA TYR A 283 16.89 2.20 9.40
C TYR A 283 15.53 2.79 9.01
N GLU A 284 15.53 3.82 8.14
CA GLU A 284 14.33 4.34 7.50
C GLU A 284 14.10 3.58 6.19
N ASN A 285 13.32 2.49 6.25
CA ASN A 285 13.13 1.58 5.12
C ASN A 285 12.09 2.17 4.15
N PRO A 286 12.41 2.56 2.90
CA PRO A 286 11.42 3.14 1.99
C PRO A 286 10.20 2.25 1.78
N THR A 287 8.99 2.83 1.78
CA THR A 287 7.72 2.11 1.58
C THR A 287 7.41 1.98 0.08
N VAL A 288 8.29 1.31 -0.66
CA VAL A 288 8.30 1.27 -2.13
C VAL A 288 8.50 -0.15 -2.65
N LEU A 289 7.78 -0.51 -3.72
CA LEU A 289 7.96 -1.74 -4.49
C LEU A 289 8.34 -1.42 -5.95
N GLU A 290 9.26 -2.18 -6.55
CA GLU A 290 9.61 -2.12 -7.97
C GLU A 290 9.29 -3.46 -8.63
N PHE A 291 8.48 -3.46 -9.69
CA PHE A 291 8.04 -4.67 -10.39
C PHE A 291 8.80 -4.85 -11.71
N ILE A 292 9.77 -5.77 -11.71
CA ILE A 292 10.58 -6.06 -12.90
C ILE A 292 9.86 -7.05 -13.81
N ASP A 293 9.41 -8.19 -13.28
CA ASP A 293 8.65 -9.22 -14.00
C ASP A 293 7.43 -9.59 -13.16
N LEU A 294 6.33 -8.84 -13.37
CA LEU A 294 5.15 -8.94 -12.52
C LEU A 294 4.41 -10.25 -12.74
N GLN A 295 4.33 -10.73 -13.99
CA GLN A 295 3.61 -11.95 -14.32
C GLN A 295 4.22 -13.17 -13.61
N ARG A 296 5.55 -13.35 -13.71
CA ARG A 296 6.27 -14.42 -13.00
C ARG A 296 6.13 -14.31 -11.48
N SER A 297 6.08 -13.07 -10.98
CA SER A 297 5.94 -12.79 -9.56
C SER A 297 4.58 -13.20 -9.03
N LEU A 298 3.51 -12.90 -9.76
CA LEU A 298 2.14 -13.30 -9.42
C LEU A 298 1.96 -14.82 -9.46
N GLU A 299 2.54 -15.51 -10.46
CA GLU A 299 2.55 -16.97 -10.53
C GLU A 299 3.18 -17.59 -9.27
N THR A 300 4.35 -17.08 -8.87
CA THR A 300 5.05 -17.55 -7.67
C THR A 300 4.25 -17.22 -6.39
N TRP A 301 3.76 -15.99 -6.28
CA TRP A 301 3.01 -15.48 -5.14
C TRP A 301 1.70 -16.25 -4.88
N THR A 302 1.02 -16.68 -5.93
CA THR A 302 -0.25 -17.44 -5.82
C THR A 302 -0.06 -18.95 -5.78
N SER A 303 1.17 -19.45 -5.99
CA SER A 303 1.46 -20.90 -5.96
C SER A 303 1.70 -21.47 -4.57
N GLN A 304 2.21 -20.64 -3.65
CA GLN A 304 2.61 -21.06 -2.31
C GLN A 304 2.21 -20.02 -1.25
N ALA A 305 1.44 -20.46 -0.26
CA ALA A 305 0.99 -19.57 0.81
C ALA A 305 2.14 -19.10 1.70
N TYR A 306 3.03 -20.00 2.11
CA TYR A 306 4.08 -19.71 3.08
C TYR A 306 5.46 -19.71 2.44
N ARG A 307 6.22 -18.64 2.65
CA ARG A 307 7.57 -18.43 2.10
C ARG A 307 7.67 -18.80 0.61
N PRO A 308 6.83 -18.20 -0.27
CA PRO A 308 6.98 -18.38 -1.71
C PRO A 308 8.41 -18.00 -2.13
N ASP A 309 9.00 -18.74 -3.09
CA ASP A 309 10.36 -18.48 -3.61
C ASP A 309 10.38 -17.27 -4.57
N LEU A 310 9.83 -16.14 -4.10
CA LEU A 310 9.74 -14.90 -4.86
C LEU A 310 11.15 -14.33 -5.02
N ASN A 311 11.63 -14.27 -6.25
CA ASN A 311 12.96 -13.78 -6.56
C ASN A 311 12.99 -12.24 -6.48
N TRP A 312 13.92 -11.71 -5.71
CA TRP A 312 14.19 -10.28 -5.56
C TRP A 312 14.47 -9.58 -6.89
N ASP A 313 14.99 -10.30 -7.91
CA ASP A 313 15.21 -9.73 -9.24
C ASP A 313 13.92 -9.56 -10.06
N ASN A 314 12.79 -10.13 -9.61
CA ASN A 314 11.49 -9.95 -10.25
C ASN A 314 10.63 -8.89 -9.56
N VAL A 315 10.70 -8.78 -8.22
CA VAL A 315 10.09 -7.68 -7.44
C VAL A 315 11.05 -7.24 -6.35
N ARG A 316 11.40 -5.96 -6.32
CA ARG A 316 12.29 -5.38 -5.30
C ARG A 316 11.50 -4.57 -4.31
N CYS A 317 12.07 -4.41 -3.13
CA CYS A 317 11.48 -3.65 -2.03
C CYS A 317 12.47 -2.63 -1.47
N SER A 318 11.93 -1.54 -0.95
CA SER A 318 12.65 -0.61 -0.06
C SER A 318 13.83 0.13 -0.70
N HIS A 319 15.02 0.15 -0.08
CA HIS A 319 16.18 0.94 -0.51
C HIS A 319 16.58 0.70 -1.96
N GLU A 320 16.51 -0.54 -2.46
CA GLU A 320 16.85 -0.84 -3.85
C GLU A 320 15.82 -0.28 -4.84
N ALA A 321 14.52 -0.44 -4.56
CA ALA A 321 13.45 0.13 -5.38
C ALA A 321 13.51 1.67 -5.39
N LEU A 322 13.76 2.29 -4.24
CA LEU A 322 13.94 3.74 -4.14
C LEU A 322 15.19 4.23 -4.88
N HIS A 323 16.29 3.47 -4.82
CA HIS A 323 17.49 3.78 -5.59
C HIS A 323 17.19 3.77 -7.09
N SER A 324 16.52 2.74 -7.61
CA SER A 324 16.05 2.68 -9.00
C SER A 324 15.20 3.91 -9.36
N LEU A 325 14.28 4.34 -8.48
CA LEU A 325 13.46 5.53 -8.68
C LEU A 325 14.29 6.83 -8.78
N ARG A 326 15.37 6.94 -8.00
CA ARG A 326 16.20 8.15 -7.92
C ARG A 326 17.28 8.24 -8.99
N THR A 327 17.82 7.10 -9.45
CA THR A 327 19.02 7.07 -10.33
C THR A 327 18.72 6.74 -11.79
N ASN A 328 17.46 6.45 -12.17
CA ASN A 328 17.10 6.08 -13.54
C ASN A 328 17.21 7.22 -14.59
N GLY A 329 17.65 8.42 -14.21
CA GLY A 329 17.80 9.54 -15.15
C GLY A 329 16.47 10.12 -15.67
N GLY A 330 15.33 9.78 -15.06
CA GLY A 330 14.00 10.13 -15.55
C GLY A 330 13.48 9.16 -16.62
N ASP A 331 13.84 7.88 -16.58
CA ASP A 331 13.29 6.86 -17.47
C ASP A 331 11.82 6.57 -17.10
N PRO A 332 10.85 6.93 -17.96
CA PRO A 332 9.44 6.71 -17.67
C PRO A 332 9.08 5.23 -17.47
N LYS A 333 9.79 4.30 -18.13
CA LYS A 333 9.54 2.86 -17.97
C LYS A 333 9.88 2.40 -16.56
N VAL A 334 11.01 2.87 -16.01
CA VAL A 334 11.41 2.53 -14.63
C VAL A 334 10.43 3.13 -13.64
N VAL A 335 10.05 4.41 -13.81
CA VAL A 335 9.09 5.07 -12.91
C VAL A 335 7.72 4.37 -12.92
N ALA A 336 7.22 3.95 -14.09
CA ALA A 336 5.95 3.24 -14.23
C ALA A 336 5.94 1.84 -13.57
N SER A 337 7.11 1.25 -13.36
CA SER A 337 7.27 -0.04 -12.66
C SER A 337 7.34 0.08 -11.14
N ILE A 338 7.38 1.30 -10.60
CA ILE A 338 7.61 1.56 -9.18
C ILE A 338 6.34 2.07 -8.51
N LEU A 339 5.89 1.34 -7.49
CA LEU A 339 4.80 1.73 -6.60
C LEU A 339 5.37 2.35 -5.32
N SER A 340 5.40 3.68 -5.25
CA SER A 340 6.03 4.42 -4.13
C SER A 340 5.08 4.96 -3.07
N LYS A 341 3.76 4.79 -3.23
CA LYS A 341 2.72 5.35 -2.34
C LYS A 341 1.71 4.29 -1.92
N ILE A 342 2.22 3.16 -1.40
CA ILE A 342 1.41 1.99 -1.04
C ILE A 342 0.33 2.37 0.00
N LYS A 343 0.67 3.16 1.01
CA LYS A 343 -0.28 3.65 2.04
C LYS A 343 -1.38 4.53 1.44
N HIS A 344 -1.06 5.39 0.46
CA HIS A 344 -2.07 6.22 -0.22
C HIS A 344 -2.95 5.43 -1.18
N TRP A 345 -2.43 4.37 -1.81
CA TRP A 345 -3.25 3.48 -2.64
C TRP A 345 -4.40 2.88 -1.82
N ALA A 346 -4.15 2.46 -0.57
CA ALA A 346 -5.19 1.93 0.32
C ALA A 346 -6.25 2.97 0.73
N LEU A 347 -5.92 4.26 0.73
CA LEU A 347 -6.86 5.34 1.06
C LEU A 347 -7.85 5.65 -0.08
N ARG A 348 -7.59 5.19 -1.31
CA ARG A 348 -8.41 5.50 -2.48
C ARG A 348 -9.61 4.54 -2.54
N HIS A 349 -10.74 4.95 -1.98
CA HIS A 349 -12.02 4.24 -2.11
C HIS A 349 -12.85 4.80 -3.29
N GLY A 350 -13.02 4.04 -4.38
CA GLY A 350 -13.95 4.41 -5.46
C GLY A 350 -13.52 4.02 -6.86
N SER A 351 -14.45 4.13 -7.82
CA SER A 351 -14.35 3.70 -9.22
C SER A 351 -13.48 4.57 -10.13
N ASP A 352 -12.94 5.70 -9.64
CA ASP A 352 -12.54 6.77 -10.55
C ASP A 352 -11.02 6.84 -10.86
N ASN A 353 -10.16 6.11 -10.15
CA ASN A 353 -8.73 6.05 -10.49
C ASN A 353 -8.15 4.63 -10.27
N LEU A 354 -8.17 3.79 -11.32
CA LEU A 354 -7.44 2.52 -11.33
C LEU A 354 -5.93 2.82 -11.33
N THR A 355 -5.25 2.61 -10.21
CA THR A 355 -3.78 2.67 -10.18
C THR A 355 -3.25 1.50 -11.01
N ARG A 356 -2.35 1.76 -11.96
CA ARG A 356 -1.79 0.74 -12.85
C ARG A 356 -0.28 0.68 -12.65
N ILE A 357 0.25 -0.54 -12.65
CA ILE A 357 1.69 -0.82 -12.66
C ILE A 357 2.03 -1.44 -14.00
N THR A 358 3.11 -0.99 -14.62
CA THR A 358 3.66 -1.65 -15.80
C THR A 358 5.01 -2.25 -15.47
N ASP A 359 5.16 -3.56 -15.66
CA ASP A 359 6.43 -4.23 -15.40
C ASP A 359 7.52 -3.80 -16.40
N ARG A 360 8.77 -4.00 -16.01
CA ARG A 360 9.91 -3.59 -16.84
C ARG A 360 10.28 -4.61 -17.91
N ALA A 361 10.06 -5.90 -17.63
CA ALA A 361 10.54 -7.00 -18.47
C ALA A 361 9.66 -7.23 -19.70
N ASN A 362 8.34 -7.10 -19.56
CA ASN A 362 7.37 -7.50 -20.57
C ASN A 362 6.44 -6.37 -21.01
N ASP A 363 6.59 -5.17 -20.43
CA ASP A 363 5.63 -4.06 -20.54
C ASP A 363 4.20 -4.53 -20.14
N TYR A 364 4.11 -5.50 -19.21
CA TYR A 364 2.85 -6.07 -18.75
C TYR A 364 2.16 -5.10 -17.78
N GLU A 365 0.98 -4.64 -18.17
CA GLU A 365 0.20 -3.67 -17.41
C GLU A 365 -0.83 -4.38 -16.50
N TYR A 366 -0.77 -4.08 -15.21
CA TYR A 366 -1.63 -4.68 -14.19
C TYR A 366 -2.46 -3.61 -13.46
N PRO A 367 -3.80 -3.71 -13.49
CA PRO A 367 -4.66 -2.84 -12.71
C PRO A 367 -4.67 -3.26 -11.24
N LEU A 368 -4.28 -2.35 -10.35
CA LEU A 368 -4.49 -2.51 -8.92
C LEU A 368 -5.96 -2.18 -8.59
N GLN A 369 -6.67 -3.19 -8.12
CA GLN A 369 -8.03 -3.04 -7.61
C GLN A 369 -8.05 -2.30 -6.27
N ALA A 370 -9.22 -1.85 -5.83
CA ALA A 370 -9.37 -1.32 -4.47
C ALA A 370 -9.00 -2.38 -3.43
N LEU A 371 -8.46 -1.95 -2.29
CA LEU A 371 -8.11 -2.84 -1.18
C LEU A 371 -9.36 -3.60 -0.71
N THR A 372 -9.21 -4.92 -0.55
CA THR A 372 -10.31 -5.81 -0.14
C THR A 372 -10.03 -6.41 1.23
N LYS A 373 -11.09 -6.67 2.00
CA LYS A 373 -10.97 -7.30 3.32
C LYS A 373 -10.71 -8.79 3.15
N ARG A 374 -9.46 -9.19 3.37
CA ARG A 374 -9.04 -10.60 3.45
C ARG A 374 -8.20 -10.76 4.70
N ASP A 375 -8.70 -11.50 5.69
CA ASP A 375 -7.94 -11.76 6.92
C ASP A 375 -7.47 -13.21 7.00
N VAL A 376 -6.62 -13.45 8.00
CA VAL A 376 -6.25 -14.77 8.50
C VAL A 376 -7.41 -15.37 9.29
N VAL A 377 -7.65 -16.67 9.18
CA VAL A 377 -8.60 -17.36 10.06
C VAL A 377 -7.79 -18.00 11.18
N LYS A 378 -7.99 -17.55 12.42
CA LYS A 378 -7.24 -18.05 13.58
C LYS A 378 -7.32 -19.57 13.66
N GLY A 379 -6.16 -20.22 13.75
CA GLY A 379 -6.05 -21.68 13.81
C GLY A 379 -6.23 -22.42 12.48
N LYS A 380 -6.34 -21.71 11.34
CA LYS A 380 -6.34 -22.34 10.00
C LYS A 380 -5.13 -21.87 9.17
N PRO A 381 -4.52 -22.78 8.38
CA PRO A 381 -3.54 -22.38 7.39
C PRO A 381 -4.14 -21.43 6.34
N LEU A 382 -3.33 -20.51 5.86
CA LEU A 382 -3.62 -19.66 4.73
C LEU A 382 -3.66 -20.49 3.46
N THR A 383 -4.63 -20.18 2.60
CA THR A 383 -4.72 -20.70 1.25
C THR A 383 -4.46 -19.57 0.26
N VAL A 384 -3.97 -19.95 -0.91
CA VAL A 384 -3.76 -19.05 -2.05
C VAL A 384 -4.44 -19.64 -3.28
N SER A 385 -4.85 -18.77 -4.19
CA SER A 385 -5.52 -19.11 -5.44
C SER A 385 -4.90 -18.31 -6.59
N PRO A 386 -4.81 -18.87 -7.81
CA PRO A 386 -4.41 -18.10 -8.99
C PRO A 386 -5.31 -16.89 -9.28
N ASN A 387 -6.53 -16.87 -8.73
CA ASN A 387 -7.48 -15.76 -8.86
C ASN A 387 -7.34 -14.70 -7.75
N ASP A 388 -6.43 -14.90 -6.79
CA ASP A 388 -6.18 -13.92 -5.73
C ASP A 388 -5.58 -12.65 -6.32
N LEU A 389 -6.21 -11.51 -6.01
CA LEU A 389 -5.72 -10.20 -6.42
C LEU A 389 -4.44 -9.84 -5.66
N LEU A 390 -3.56 -9.07 -6.32
CA LEU A 390 -2.39 -8.51 -5.68
C LEU A 390 -2.80 -7.47 -4.66
N ASP A 391 -2.38 -7.70 -3.42
CA ASP A 391 -2.38 -6.71 -2.35
C ASP A 391 -0.92 -6.26 -2.12
N PRO A 392 -0.54 -5.04 -2.55
CA PRO A 392 0.80 -4.51 -2.35
C PRO A 392 1.17 -4.32 -0.87
N ILE A 393 0.21 -4.15 0.04
CA ILE A 393 0.47 -4.08 1.49
C ILE A 393 0.82 -5.47 2.01
N GLU A 394 0.06 -6.51 1.62
CA GLU A 394 0.38 -7.91 1.98
C GLU A 394 1.79 -8.30 1.48
N LEU A 395 2.13 -7.95 0.23
CA LEU A 395 3.45 -8.23 -0.34
C LEU A 395 4.57 -7.46 0.38
N TYR A 396 4.35 -6.19 0.69
CA TYR A 396 5.31 -5.38 1.44
C TYR A 396 5.52 -5.92 2.86
N ALA A 397 4.43 -6.22 3.58
CA ALA A 397 4.48 -6.83 4.91
C ALA A 397 5.17 -8.21 4.90
N TRP A 398 5.02 -8.98 3.82
CA TRP A 398 5.77 -10.22 3.64
C TRP A 398 7.28 -9.97 3.49
N TYR A 399 7.71 -8.97 2.73
CA TYR A 399 9.13 -8.57 2.66
C TYR A 399 9.67 -8.13 4.03
N LEU A 400 8.90 -7.33 4.78
CA LEU A 400 9.25 -6.98 6.17
C LEU A 400 9.38 -8.25 7.01
N GLY A 401 8.40 -9.14 6.93
CA GLY A 401 8.37 -10.40 7.67
C GLY A 401 9.56 -11.30 7.35
N MET A 402 9.95 -11.43 6.08
CA MET A 402 11.15 -12.20 5.68
C MET A 402 12.44 -11.58 6.24
N ALA A 403 12.53 -10.24 6.27
CA ALA A 403 13.66 -9.54 6.85
C ALA A 403 13.69 -9.64 8.39
N ILE A 404 12.53 -9.66 9.07
CA ILE A 404 12.37 -9.80 10.52
C ILE A 404 12.65 -11.26 10.97
N ASN A 405 11.96 -12.22 10.34
CA ASN A 405 11.97 -13.65 10.65
C ASN A 405 13.10 -14.38 9.92
N TRP A 406 14.33 -14.00 10.26
CA TRP A 406 15.55 -14.54 9.67
C TRP A 406 16.25 -15.50 10.63
N ARG A 407 16.83 -16.59 10.09
CA ARG A 407 17.41 -17.71 10.86
C ARG A 407 18.41 -17.30 11.93
N SER A 408 19.25 -16.32 11.65
CA SER A 408 20.25 -15.83 12.61
C SER A 408 19.66 -14.95 13.72
N ARG A 409 18.43 -14.45 13.54
CA ARG A 409 17.72 -13.60 14.52
C ARG A 409 16.68 -14.38 15.30
N GLY A 410 16.02 -15.34 14.64
CA GLY A 410 14.90 -16.12 15.16
C GLY A 410 13.57 -15.74 14.51
N LEU A 411 12.50 -16.20 15.12
CA LEU A 411 11.11 -16.00 14.70
C LEU A 411 10.35 -15.17 15.74
N PHE A 412 9.44 -14.31 15.27
CA PHE A 412 8.64 -13.44 16.12
C PHE A 412 7.16 -13.65 15.85
N LEU A 413 6.36 -13.54 16.91
CA LEU A 413 4.92 -13.77 16.85
C LEU A 413 4.08 -12.56 17.27
N ARG A 414 4.66 -11.59 18.00
CA ARG A 414 3.95 -10.41 18.50
C ARG A 414 4.40 -9.16 17.76
N TYR A 415 3.49 -8.60 16.96
CA TYR A 415 3.73 -7.41 16.15
C TYR A 415 2.76 -6.30 16.54
N TYR A 416 3.30 -5.12 16.81
CA TYR A 416 2.54 -3.93 17.15
C TYR A 416 2.76 -2.86 16.09
N MET A 417 1.68 -2.18 15.72
CA MET A 417 1.67 -1.12 14.71
C MET A 417 1.08 0.17 15.25
N THR A 418 1.44 1.27 14.59
CA THR A 418 0.81 2.59 14.77
C THR A 418 0.05 2.98 13.50
N PHE A 419 -0.99 3.80 13.67
CA PHE A 419 -1.72 4.40 12.58
C PHE A 419 -1.92 5.90 12.81
N PRO A 420 -2.10 6.68 11.72
CA PRO A 420 -2.49 8.08 11.81
C PRO A 420 -3.84 8.22 12.53
N VAL A 421 -4.04 9.36 13.20
CA VAL A 421 -5.27 9.66 13.93
C VAL A 421 -6.45 9.77 12.97
N ALA A 422 -6.21 10.30 11.77
CA ALA A 422 -7.25 10.54 10.77
C ALA A 422 -7.85 9.26 10.15
N TYR A 423 -7.26 8.08 10.37
CA TYR A 423 -7.71 6.86 9.70
C TYR A 423 -8.95 6.27 10.39
N THR A 424 -9.93 5.85 9.58
CA THR A 424 -11.12 5.15 10.09
C THR A 424 -10.73 3.79 10.64
N ARG A 425 -11.46 3.30 11.65
CA ARG A 425 -11.27 1.95 12.21
C ARG A 425 -11.32 0.87 11.13
N ASP A 426 -12.22 1.02 10.16
CA ASP A 426 -12.37 0.07 9.05
C ASP A 426 -11.13 -0.02 8.17
N LEU A 427 -10.53 1.13 7.85
CA LEU A 427 -9.31 1.19 7.06
C LEU A 427 -8.12 0.62 7.85
N LYS A 428 -7.97 1.01 9.13
CA LYS A 428 -6.91 0.48 10.01
C LYS A 428 -6.98 -1.04 10.08
N GLU A 429 -8.17 -1.58 10.32
CA GLU A 429 -8.39 -3.02 10.38
C GLU A 429 -8.10 -3.69 9.03
N THR A 430 -8.51 -3.11 7.91
CA THR A 430 -8.22 -3.66 6.57
C THR A 430 -6.70 -3.69 6.29
N ILE A 431 -5.95 -2.67 6.72
CA ILE A 431 -4.48 -2.66 6.63
C ILE A 431 -3.89 -3.72 7.57
N LEU A 432 -4.39 -3.84 8.80
CA LEU A 432 -3.97 -4.87 9.76
C LEU A 432 -4.18 -6.28 9.19
N MET A 433 -5.30 -6.57 8.54
CA MET A 433 -5.57 -7.85 7.87
C MET A 433 -4.49 -8.16 6.81
N SER A 434 -4.12 -7.15 6.02
CA SER A 434 -3.05 -7.26 5.01
C SER A 434 -1.70 -7.57 5.64
N PHE A 435 -1.36 -6.90 6.75
CA PHE A 435 -0.15 -7.15 7.52
C PHE A 435 -0.14 -8.52 8.22
N ARG A 436 -1.25 -8.94 8.84
CA ARG A 436 -1.41 -10.27 9.43
C ARG A 436 -1.10 -11.34 8.40
N ARG A 437 -1.68 -11.24 7.21
CA ARG A 437 -1.42 -12.16 6.11
C ARG A 437 0.05 -12.11 5.70
N GLY A 438 0.60 -10.94 5.36
CA GLY A 438 1.98 -10.82 4.89
C GLY A 438 3.01 -11.36 5.89
N LEU A 439 2.90 -10.97 7.16
CA LEU A 439 3.78 -11.42 8.24
C LEU A 439 3.62 -12.93 8.50
N GLN A 440 2.38 -13.45 8.53
CA GLN A 440 2.16 -14.89 8.71
C GLN A 440 2.74 -15.70 7.53
N ARG A 441 2.60 -15.22 6.28
CA ARG A 441 3.19 -15.84 5.10
C ARG A 441 4.73 -15.87 5.13
N SER A 442 5.37 -15.04 5.95
CA SER A 442 6.83 -15.04 6.12
C SER A 442 7.32 -16.10 7.12
N LEU A 443 6.44 -16.73 7.89
CA LEU A 443 6.80 -17.75 8.87
C LEU A 443 6.99 -19.12 8.21
N PRO A 444 7.85 -20.01 8.77
CA PRO A 444 7.95 -21.39 8.32
C PRO A 444 6.61 -22.13 8.47
N PRO A 445 6.13 -22.86 7.45
CA PRO A 445 4.85 -23.57 7.52
C PRO A 445 4.82 -24.62 8.64
N GLN A 446 5.97 -25.20 8.99
CA GLN A 446 6.12 -26.15 10.09
C GLN A 446 5.74 -25.57 11.46
N LEU A 447 5.78 -24.23 11.61
CA LEU A 447 5.41 -23.57 12.86
C LEU A 447 3.88 -23.57 13.09
N LEU A 448 3.08 -23.65 12.02
CA LEU A 448 1.63 -23.45 12.07
C LEU A 448 0.88 -24.53 12.87
N GLU A 449 1.46 -25.72 12.95
CA GLU A 449 0.90 -26.86 13.70
C GLU A 449 1.30 -26.83 15.18
N SER A 450 2.21 -25.95 15.57
CA SER A 450 2.68 -25.83 16.95
C SER A 450 1.71 -25.06 17.83
N GLU A 451 1.69 -25.39 19.12
CA GLU A 451 0.93 -24.64 20.13
C GLU A 451 1.40 -23.18 20.23
N ALA A 452 2.69 -22.94 20.02
CA ALA A 452 3.30 -21.62 20.10
C ALA A 452 2.71 -20.64 19.06
N PHE A 453 2.23 -21.13 17.91
CA PHE A 453 1.64 -20.27 16.88
C PHE A 453 0.36 -19.54 17.36
N LYS A 454 -0.28 -19.99 18.45
CA LYS A 454 -1.44 -19.29 19.04
C LYS A 454 -1.12 -17.88 19.53
N ASP A 455 0.15 -17.60 19.80
CA ASP A 455 0.65 -16.30 20.22
C ASP A 455 0.84 -15.32 19.05
N PHE A 456 0.64 -15.76 17.79
CA PHE A 456 0.72 -14.87 16.64
C PHE A 456 -0.35 -13.77 16.70
N CYS A 457 0.07 -12.52 16.81
CA CYS A 457 -0.81 -11.35 16.77
C CYS A 457 -0.17 -10.19 16.01
N VAL A 458 -1.03 -9.42 15.33
CA VAL A 458 -0.68 -8.13 14.73
C VAL A 458 -1.78 -7.14 15.11
N GLU A 459 -1.42 -6.15 15.93
CA GLU A 459 -2.37 -5.28 16.61
C GLU A 459 -1.95 -3.80 16.53
N GLU A 460 -2.92 -2.90 16.49
CA GLU A 460 -2.68 -1.48 16.76
C GLU A 460 -2.53 -1.29 18.27
N LEU A 461 -1.47 -0.60 18.69
CA LEU A 461 -1.18 -0.38 20.12
C LEU A 461 -1.37 1.07 20.55
N ALA A 462 -0.96 2.02 19.71
CA ALA A 462 -1.10 3.45 19.96
C ALA A 462 -1.16 4.23 18.64
N ASN A 463 -1.56 5.50 18.71
CA ASN A 463 -1.41 6.41 17.57
C ASN A 463 0.07 6.86 17.43
N GLU A 464 0.46 7.25 16.21
CA GLU A 464 1.85 7.68 15.88
C GLU A 464 2.39 8.79 16.82
N PRO A 465 1.69 9.93 17.02
CA PRO A 465 2.20 10.99 17.89
C PRO A 465 2.31 10.62 19.37
N ALA A 466 1.40 9.80 19.90
CA ALA A 466 1.47 9.28 21.27
C ALA A 466 2.72 8.40 21.49
N ALA A 467 2.99 7.49 20.55
CA ALA A 467 4.19 6.67 20.58
C ALA A 467 5.44 7.55 20.52
N TYR A 468 5.46 8.58 19.66
CA TYR A 468 6.59 9.51 19.63
C TYR A 468 6.80 10.25 20.96
N ALA A 469 5.74 10.73 21.62
CA ALA A 469 5.85 11.37 22.93
C ALA A 469 6.50 10.46 23.97
N ALA A 470 6.10 9.17 24.00
CA ALA A 470 6.66 8.16 24.88
C ALA A 470 8.17 7.92 24.65
N ALA A 471 8.68 8.11 23.43
CA ALA A 471 10.12 8.06 23.16
C ALA A 471 10.82 9.39 23.45
N ALA A 472 10.16 10.52 23.17
CA ALA A 472 10.79 11.83 23.12
C ALA A 472 10.93 12.52 24.49
N LEU A 473 9.91 12.48 25.35
CA LEU A 473 9.95 13.22 26.62
C LEU A 473 11.15 12.80 27.49
N PRO A 474 11.40 11.50 27.75
CA PRO A 474 12.55 11.12 28.57
C PRO A 474 13.89 11.37 27.86
N ARG A 475 13.93 11.31 26.52
CA ARG A 475 15.14 11.61 25.74
C ARG A 475 15.54 13.09 25.85
N LEU A 476 14.55 13.97 26.00
CA LEU A 476 14.72 15.41 26.22
C LEU A 476 15.00 15.75 27.70
N GLY A 477 15.04 14.76 28.60
CA GLY A 477 15.22 14.96 30.04
C GLY A 477 14.00 15.56 30.73
N ILE A 478 12.81 15.38 30.14
CA ILE A 478 11.54 15.80 30.74
C ILE A 478 11.03 14.61 31.55
N GLU A 479 11.00 14.75 32.87
CA GLU A 479 10.54 13.72 33.82
C GLU A 479 9.07 13.94 34.19
N PRO A 480 8.32 12.87 34.49
CA PRO A 480 6.92 12.98 34.88
C PRO A 480 6.81 13.63 36.28
N THR A 481 5.71 14.36 36.51
CA THR A 481 5.40 14.97 37.81
C THR A 481 4.04 14.49 38.33
N GLU A 482 3.76 14.66 39.62
CA GLU A 482 2.43 14.33 40.18
C GLU A 482 1.30 15.13 39.52
N GLU A 483 1.51 16.44 39.28
CA GLU A 483 0.52 17.31 38.63
C GLU A 483 0.36 17.04 37.12
N GLY A 484 1.38 16.45 36.51
CA GLY A 484 1.46 16.12 35.10
C GLY A 484 1.93 17.28 34.22
N ILE A 485 2.88 16.99 33.33
CA ILE A 485 3.42 17.94 32.35
C ILE A 485 2.58 17.89 31.08
N ALA A 486 2.06 19.03 30.64
CA ALA A 486 1.30 19.11 29.39
C ALA A 486 2.25 19.04 28.18
N TYR A 487 1.86 18.25 27.18
CA TYR A 487 2.58 18.15 25.91
C TYR A 487 1.63 18.24 24.73
N GLY A 488 2.17 18.65 23.58
CA GLY A 488 1.50 18.57 22.28
C GLY A 488 2.48 18.08 21.23
N VAL A 489 2.10 17.08 20.43
CA VAL A 489 2.94 16.52 19.37
C VAL A 489 2.45 17.03 18.02
N PHE A 490 3.34 17.63 17.23
CA PHE A 490 3.11 17.99 15.84
C PHE A 490 3.86 17.00 14.95
N ASP A 491 3.22 15.90 14.56
CA ASP A 491 3.84 14.88 13.71
C ASP A 491 3.66 15.21 12.24
N PHE A 492 4.69 15.82 11.65
CA PHE A 492 4.68 16.21 10.24
C PHE A 492 5.30 15.12 9.37
N GLY A 493 4.45 14.21 8.93
CA GLY A 493 4.80 13.05 8.13
C GLY A 493 4.96 13.33 6.63
N GLY A 494 5.01 12.23 5.87
CA GLY A 494 5.10 12.26 4.41
C GLY A 494 3.73 12.48 3.73
N GLY A 495 2.66 11.89 4.28
CA GLY A 495 1.31 11.98 3.71
C GLY A 495 0.33 12.82 4.51
N THR A 496 0.49 12.87 5.83
CA THR A 496 -0.42 13.55 6.76
C THR A 496 0.38 14.31 7.81
N THR A 497 -0.31 15.20 8.53
CA THR A 497 0.17 15.76 9.78
C THR A 497 -0.81 15.41 10.89
N ASP A 498 -0.33 14.76 11.94
CA ASP A 498 -1.16 14.26 13.03
C ASP A 498 -0.80 14.97 14.35
N PHE A 499 -1.81 15.28 15.16
CA PHE A 499 -1.67 15.99 16.42
C PHE A 499 -2.15 15.13 17.59
N ASP A 500 -1.39 15.12 18.68
CA ASP A 500 -1.79 14.55 19.97
C ASP A 500 -1.51 15.53 21.09
N PHE A 501 -2.45 15.65 22.02
CA PHE A 501 -2.35 16.53 23.18
C PHE A 501 -2.64 15.73 24.44
N GLY A 502 -1.79 15.90 25.45
CA GLY A 502 -1.89 15.09 26.65
C GLY A 502 -1.10 15.59 27.83
N ARG A 503 -1.09 14.78 28.88
CA ARG A 503 -0.26 14.97 30.08
C ARG A 503 0.61 13.76 30.36
N TYR A 504 1.83 14.02 30.80
CA TYR A 504 2.79 13.03 31.24
C TYR A 504 3.01 13.17 32.75
N ARG A 505 2.59 12.17 33.53
CA ARG A 505 2.52 12.24 35.00
C ARG A 505 3.04 10.99 35.68
N LEU A 506 3.30 11.12 36.99
CA LEU A 506 3.55 9.99 37.87
C LEU A 506 2.25 9.18 38.08
N PRO A 507 2.35 7.86 38.29
CA PRO A 507 1.21 7.00 38.64
C PRO A 507 0.56 7.45 39.95
N THR A 508 -0.73 7.16 40.12
CA THR A 508 -1.34 7.22 41.46
C THR A 508 -0.86 6.04 42.31
N ALA A 509 -1.10 6.06 43.62
CA ALA A 509 -0.72 4.95 44.50
C ALA A 509 -1.29 3.59 44.04
N ASP A 510 -2.55 3.56 43.60
CA ASP A 510 -3.18 2.34 43.06
C ASP A 510 -2.50 1.87 41.75
N GLU A 511 -2.07 2.81 40.91
CA GLU A 511 -1.37 2.49 39.65
C GLU A 511 0.06 2.01 39.92
N GLU A 512 0.73 2.57 40.92
CA GLU A 512 2.05 2.12 41.37
C GLU A 512 1.98 0.70 41.96
N ASP A 513 0.94 0.39 42.73
CA ASP A 513 0.66 -0.96 43.25
C ASP A 513 0.38 -1.98 42.13
N GLU A 514 -0.14 -1.54 40.97
CA GLU A 514 -0.29 -2.33 39.75
C GLU A 514 1.04 -2.52 38.97
N GLY A 515 2.11 -1.84 39.37
CA GLY A 515 3.45 -1.91 38.75
C GLY A 515 3.71 -0.87 37.65
N TRP A 516 2.92 0.21 37.58
CA TRP A 516 3.16 1.31 36.64
C TRP A 516 4.16 2.32 37.22
N GLU A 517 5.07 2.81 36.39
CA GLU A 517 6.08 3.83 36.77
C GLU A 517 5.83 5.17 36.08
N GLU A 518 5.16 5.17 34.93
CA GLU A 518 4.92 6.35 34.10
C GLU A 518 3.50 6.32 33.52
N VAL A 519 2.81 7.47 33.45
CA VAL A 519 1.46 7.55 32.87
C VAL A 519 1.36 8.66 31.82
N PHE A 520 0.88 8.28 30.63
CA PHE A 520 0.49 9.20 29.56
C PHE A 520 -1.03 9.30 29.47
N GLU A 521 -1.57 10.51 29.52
CA GLU A 521 -3.01 10.78 29.36
C GLU A 521 -3.28 11.54 28.07
N HIS A 522 -4.19 11.04 27.23
CA HIS A 522 -4.60 11.69 25.99
C HIS A 522 -5.88 12.51 26.19
N TYR A 523 -5.82 13.82 25.91
CA TYR A 523 -6.93 14.75 26.09
C TYR A 523 -7.60 15.13 24.77
N GLY A 524 -6.86 15.05 23.67
CA GLY A 524 -7.43 15.29 22.35
C GLY A 524 -6.43 14.99 21.26
N ASN A 525 -6.97 14.76 20.08
CA ASN A 525 -6.21 14.54 18.87
C ASN A 525 -6.88 15.27 17.70
N ALA A 526 -6.09 15.58 16.69
CA ALA A 526 -6.54 16.25 15.48
C ALA A 526 -5.51 15.97 14.38
N GLY A 527 -5.71 16.54 13.19
CA GLY A 527 -4.72 16.40 12.13
C GLY A 527 -5.17 17.08 10.85
N ASP A 528 -4.34 16.93 9.83
CA ASP A 528 -4.53 17.45 8.49
C ASP A 528 -4.11 16.38 7.47
N ALA A 529 -5.11 15.78 6.82
CA ALA A 529 -4.92 14.69 5.87
C ALA A 529 -4.20 15.12 4.57
N TYR A 530 -4.16 16.43 4.29
CA TYR A 530 -3.56 16.98 3.07
C TYR A 530 -2.21 17.67 3.34
N LEU A 531 -1.83 17.89 4.60
CA LEU A 531 -0.53 18.44 4.97
C LEU A 531 0.48 17.31 5.16
N GLY A 532 1.26 17.00 4.12
CA GLY A 532 2.35 16.03 4.18
C GLY A 532 3.45 16.42 3.21
N GLY A 533 4.70 16.01 3.48
CA GLY A 533 5.83 16.36 2.60
C GLY A 533 5.64 15.94 1.13
N GLU A 534 5.01 14.80 0.87
CA GLU A 534 4.69 14.33 -0.48
C GLU A 534 3.51 15.08 -1.11
N ASN A 535 2.49 15.46 -0.32
CA ASN A 535 1.36 16.24 -0.81
C ASN A 535 1.80 17.69 -1.15
N LEU A 536 2.70 18.26 -0.36
CA LEU A 536 3.34 19.52 -0.67
C LEU A 536 4.12 19.42 -1.98
N LEU A 537 4.90 18.35 -2.18
CA LEU A 537 5.63 18.13 -3.44
C LEU A 537 4.71 17.96 -4.66
N GLU A 538 3.57 17.28 -4.52
CA GLU A 538 2.55 17.19 -5.57
C GLU A 538 2.02 18.58 -5.94
N ASN A 539 1.67 19.39 -4.95
CA ASN A 539 1.22 20.77 -5.18
C ASN A 539 2.32 21.65 -5.78
N MET A 540 3.57 21.49 -5.37
CA MET A 540 4.70 22.17 -6.00
C MET A 540 4.81 21.81 -7.47
N ALA A 541 4.76 20.51 -7.82
CA ALA A 541 4.80 20.05 -9.20
C ALA A 541 3.62 20.60 -10.03
N TYR A 542 2.42 20.60 -9.45
CA TYR A 542 1.22 21.18 -10.06
C TYR A 542 1.37 22.67 -10.35
N LEU A 543 1.90 23.46 -9.40
CA LEU A 543 2.17 24.88 -9.59
C LEU A 543 3.20 25.13 -10.70
N VAL A 544 4.25 24.30 -10.79
CA VAL A 544 5.22 24.39 -11.88
C VAL A 544 4.56 24.06 -13.22
N PHE A 545 3.77 23.00 -13.34
CA PHE A 545 3.06 22.70 -14.59
C PHE A 545 2.10 23.82 -15.00
N ARG A 546 1.33 24.38 -14.06
CA ARG A 546 0.44 25.53 -14.31
C ARG A 546 1.18 26.79 -14.75
N HIS A 547 2.42 26.98 -14.32
CA HIS A 547 3.25 28.08 -14.80
C HIS A 547 3.72 27.87 -16.25
N ASN A 548 3.80 26.62 -16.71
CA ASN A 548 4.38 26.23 -18.00
C ASN A 548 3.32 25.67 -18.98
N LEU A 549 2.06 26.13 -18.90
CA LEU A 549 0.96 25.60 -19.73
C LEU A 549 1.26 25.67 -21.24
N GLU A 550 1.96 26.69 -21.72
CA GLU A 550 2.32 26.79 -23.14
C GLU A 550 3.31 25.70 -23.58
N VAL A 551 4.29 25.35 -22.74
CA VAL A 551 5.21 24.23 -23.00
C VAL A 551 4.43 22.92 -22.99
N CYS A 552 3.55 22.74 -22.00
CA CYS A 552 2.70 21.55 -21.92
C CYS A 552 1.77 21.44 -23.13
N ARG A 553 1.24 22.55 -23.63
CA ARG A 553 0.36 22.61 -24.80
C ARG A 553 1.11 22.22 -26.06
N ALA A 554 2.25 22.84 -26.32
CA ALA A 554 3.06 22.59 -27.51
C ALA A 554 3.58 21.15 -27.60
N LYS A 555 3.85 20.52 -26.45
CA LYS A 555 4.39 19.15 -26.37
C LYS A 555 3.33 18.10 -26.02
N HIS A 556 2.05 18.48 -25.94
CA HIS A 556 0.94 17.62 -25.52
C HIS A 556 1.21 16.86 -24.21
N ILE A 557 1.65 17.57 -23.17
CA ILE A 557 1.97 17.00 -21.87
C ILE A 557 0.77 17.14 -20.95
N GLY A 558 0.27 16.01 -20.46
CA GLY A 558 -0.72 15.94 -19.38
C GLY A 558 -0.06 15.73 -18.02
N PHE A 559 -0.74 16.15 -16.96
CA PHE A 559 -0.31 16.01 -15.56
C PHE A 559 -1.52 15.82 -14.64
N VAL A 560 -1.28 15.26 -13.46
CA VAL A 560 -2.36 15.00 -12.48
C VAL A 560 -2.62 16.22 -11.59
N ARG A 561 -3.88 16.40 -11.19
CA ARG A 561 -4.29 17.39 -10.18
C ARG A 561 -4.11 16.78 -8.78
N PRO A 562 -3.39 17.45 -7.85
CA PRO A 562 -3.37 17.05 -6.44
C PRO A 562 -4.78 17.07 -5.82
N LEU A 563 -4.99 16.29 -4.76
CA LEU A 563 -6.32 16.12 -4.15
C LEU A 563 -6.92 17.44 -3.64
N ASP A 564 -6.10 18.31 -3.05
CA ASP A 564 -6.49 19.57 -2.43
C ASP A 564 -6.28 20.80 -3.33
N ALA A 565 -5.88 20.61 -4.59
CA ALA A 565 -5.58 21.70 -5.50
C ALA A 565 -6.81 22.19 -6.29
N GLU A 566 -6.90 23.52 -6.45
CA GLU A 566 -7.90 24.16 -7.29
C GLU A 566 -7.71 23.85 -8.78
N ASP A 567 -8.83 23.78 -9.51
CA ASP A 567 -8.85 23.70 -10.96
C ASP A 567 -8.45 25.05 -11.61
N PHE A 568 -8.24 25.07 -12.93
CA PHE A 568 -7.95 26.29 -13.67
C PHE A 568 -8.67 26.33 -15.03
N PRO A 569 -8.97 27.53 -15.57
CA PRO A 569 -9.61 27.65 -16.88
C PRO A 569 -8.79 26.98 -18.00
N GLY A 570 -9.44 26.13 -18.80
CA GLY A 570 -8.78 25.41 -19.90
C GLY A 570 -8.02 24.16 -19.47
N SER A 571 -8.29 23.62 -18.28
CA SER A 571 -7.62 22.46 -17.71
C SER A 571 -7.96 21.12 -18.39
N GLU A 572 -9.01 21.05 -19.20
CA GLU A 572 -9.57 19.82 -19.78
C GLU A 572 -8.57 19.04 -20.65
N VAL A 573 -7.61 19.75 -21.23
CA VAL A 573 -6.56 19.15 -22.07
C VAL A 573 -5.29 18.77 -21.29
N PHE A 574 -5.14 19.26 -20.07
CA PHE A 574 -3.93 19.10 -19.25
C PHE A 574 -4.14 18.12 -18.09
N LEU A 575 -5.28 18.20 -17.42
CA LEU A 575 -5.62 17.35 -16.28
C LEU A 575 -6.20 16.05 -16.78
N VAL A 576 -5.39 15.00 -16.72
CA VAL A 576 -5.76 13.66 -17.17
C VAL A 576 -5.32 12.64 -16.13
N ASP A 577 -6.21 11.71 -15.82
CA ASP A 577 -5.89 10.55 -15.00
C ASP A 577 -5.31 9.44 -15.89
N SER A 578 -4.06 9.64 -16.32
CA SER A 578 -3.32 8.67 -17.14
C SER A 578 -2.00 8.29 -16.48
N GLN A 579 -1.47 7.12 -16.86
CA GLN A 579 -0.16 6.66 -16.41
C GLN A 579 0.94 7.65 -16.82
N SER A 580 0.88 8.20 -18.03
CA SER A 580 1.82 9.21 -18.52
C SER A 580 1.82 10.46 -17.63
N ALA A 581 0.63 10.95 -17.27
CA ALA A 581 0.48 12.13 -16.42
C ALA A 581 0.99 11.89 -14.99
N SER A 582 0.68 10.72 -14.42
CA SER A 582 1.20 10.31 -13.12
C SER A 582 2.73 10.21 -13.12
N THR A 583 3.30 9.60 -14.17
CA THR A 583 4.75 9.47 -14.36
C THR A 583 5.43 10.83 -14.47
N ASN A 584 4.87 11.74 -15.27
CA ASN A 584 5.37 13.12 -15.40
C ASN A 584 5.40 13.86 -14.06
N SER A 585 4.33 13.76 -13.27
CA SER A 585 4.26 14.36 -11.94
C SER A 585 5.30 13.80 -10.98
N VAL A 586 5.46 12.48 -10.91
CA VAL A 586 6.47 11.83 -10.04
C VAL A 586 7.90 12.24 -10.44
N MET A 587 8.19 12.30 -11.74
CA MET A 587 9.51 12.74 -12.22
C MET A 587 9.81 14.20 -11.83
N LEU A 588 8.83 15.10 -11.96
CA LEU A 588 8.99 16.50 -11.58
C LEU A 588 9.13 16.68 -10.06
N MET A 589 8.33 15.96 -9.26
CA MET A 589 8.45 15.95 -7.80
C MET A 589 9.86 15.58 -7.35
N SER A 590 10.47 14.56 -7.96
CA SER A 590 11.85 14.13 -7.65
C SER A 590 12.88 15.27 -7.85
N ARG A 591 12.67 16.14 -8.85
CA ARG A 591 13.53 17.30 -9.14
C ARG A 591 13.24 18.50 -8.24
N LEU A 592 12.02 18.64 -7.73
CA LEU A 592 11.62 19.71 -6.81
C LEU A 592 11.93 19.41 -5.34
N ARG A 593 12.11 18.14 -4.98
CA ARG A 593 12.41 17.70 -3.61
C ARG A 593 13.55 18.47 -2.93
N PRO A 594 14.70 18.76 -3.57
CA PRO A 594 15.76 19.54 -2.93
C PRO A 594 15.33 20.95 -2.54
N LEU A 595 14.41 21.59 -3.28
CA LEU A 595 13.88 22.90 -2.91
C LEU A 595 13.06 22.82 -1.61
N TRP A 596 12.25 21.77 -1.46
CA TRP A 596 11.46 21.53 -0.25
C TRP A 596 12.34 21.15 0.95
N GLU A 597 13.24 20.18 0.77
CA GLU A 597 14.01 19.59 1.88
C GLU A 597 15.25 20.41 2.26
N LYS A 598 15.89 21.10 1.29
CA LYS A 598 17.14 21.84 1.50
C LYS A 598 17.01 23.35 1.26
N GLY A 599 15.84 23.83 0.84
CA GLY A 599 15.61 25.24 0.53
C GLY A 599 16.22 25.73 -0.78
N ALA A 600 16.79 24.85 -1.61
CA ALA A 600 17.45 25.24 -2.85
C ALA A 600 17.32 24.18 -3.96
N LEU A 601 17.16 24.66 -5.20
CA LEU A 601 17.22 23.80 -6.39
C LEU A 601 18.68 23.39 -6.70
N PRO A 602 18.93 22.20 -7.29
CA PRO A 602 20.28 21.76 -7.63
C PRO A 602 20.99 22.59 -8.73
N GLY A 603 20.27 23.47 -9.43
CA GLY A 603 20.78 24.28 -10.55
C GLY A 603 20.53 25.78 -10.33
N LYS A 604 21.34 26.63 -10.97
CA LYS A 604 21.34 28.09 -10.76
C LYS A 604 20.25 28.87 -11.52
N ASP A 605 19.58 28.25 -12.49
CA ASP A 605 18.82 28.99 -13.51
C ASP A 605 17.29 28.91 -13.36
N GLY A 606 16.78 28.40 -12.23
CA GLY A 606 15.35 28.31 -11.97
C GLY A 606 14.56 27.45 -12.98
N THR A 607 15.25 26.68 -13.83
CA THR A 607 14.66 25.85 -14.88
C THR A 607 15.04 24.40 -14.67
N ILE A 608 14.07 23.49 -14.77
CA ILE A 608 14.26 22.05 -14.67
C ILE A 608 14.12 21.44 -16.06
N LYS A 609 15.12 20.66 -16.46
CA LYS A 609 15.14 19.93 -17.73
C LYS A 609 15.02 18.43 -17.47
N LEU A 610 14.00 17.80 -18.05
CA LEU A 610 13.75 16.36 -17.90
C LEU A 610 12.94 15.79 -19.08
N PRO A 611 13.09 14.49 -19.40
CA PRO A 611 12.17 13.82 -20.31
C PRO A 611 10.76 13.73 -19.71
N MET A 612 9.74 13.73 -20.57
CA MET A 612 8.34 13.54 -20.19
C MET A 612 7.62 12.64 -21.19
N LEU A 613 6.44 12.16 -20.84
CA LEU A 613 5.53 11.46 -21.73
C LEU A 613 4.44 12.41 -22.22
N ASN A 614 4.18 12.43 -23.53
CA ASN A 614 3.03 13.13 -24.07
C ASN A 614 1.73 12.33 -23.84
N ARG A 615 0.59 12.85 -24.31
CA ARG A 615 -0.73 12.18 -24.18
C ARG A 615 -0.80 10.81 -24.87
N ASP A 616 0.02 10.57 -25.89
CA ASP A 616 0.10 9.29 -26.60
C ASP A 616 1.04 8.29 -25.91
N GLY A 617 1.63 8.66 -24.77
CA GLY A 617 2.63 7.84 -24.06
C GLY A 617 4.01 7.83 -24.73
N VAL A 618 4.24 8.73 -25.70
CA VAL A 618 5.53 8.87 -26.38
C VAL A 618 6.45 9.77 -25.58
N LYS A 619 7.70 9.33 -25.42
CA LYS A 619 8.75 10.09 -24.73
C LYS A 619 9.12 11.34 -25.53
N VAL A 620 9.02 12.49 -24.87
CA VAL A 620 9.50 13.79 -25.33
C VAL A 620 10.73 14.14 -24.50
N ASP A 621 11.91 14.10 -25.13
CA ASP A 621 13.16 14.45 -24.45
C ASP A 621 13.25 15.96 -24.19
N ASN A 622 14.04 16.32 -23.17
CA ASN A 622 14.47 17.71 -22.93
C ASN A 622 13.30 18.70 -22.78
N VAL A 623 12.29 18.37 -21.98
CA VAL A 623 11.26 19.33 -21.58
C VAL A 623 11.86 20.28 -20.55
N GLU A 624 11.84 21.57 -20.87
CA GLU A 624 12.35 22.64 -20.01
C GLU A 624 11.15 23.32 -19.35
N LEU A 625 11.12 23.29 -18.02
CA LEU A 625 10.07 23.89 -17.20
C LEU A 625 10.68 24.96 -16.29
N ALA A 626 10.18 26.19 -16.39
CA ALA A 626 10.55 27.26 -15.49
C ALA A 626 9.86 27.05 -14.12
N VAL A 627 10.65 27.10 -13.04
CA VAL A 627 10.15 26.96 -11.67
C VAL A 627 9.87 28.35 -11.10
N PRO A 628 8.60 28.69 -10.80
CA PRO A 628 8.27 29.94 -10.14
C PRO A 628 8.61 29.86 -8.64
N VAL A 629 9.90 29.94 -8.30
CA VAL A 629 10.43 29.70 -6.94
C VAL A 629 9.68 30.51 -5.88
N ASP A 630 9.44 31.81 -6.11
CA ASP A 630 8.74 32.68 -5.15
C ASP A 630 7.30 32.23 -4.90
N LYS A 631 6.57 31.81 -5.94
CA LYS A 631 5.19 31.31 -5.80
C LYS A 631 5.16 29.97 -5.05
N VAL A 632 6.12 29.10 -5.36
CA VAL A 632 6.25 27.81 -4.68
C VAL A 632 6.57 27.99 -3.20
N LEU A 633 7.51 28.88 -2.86
CA LEU A 633 7.86 29.19 -1.47
C LEU A 633 6.70 29.88 -0.74
N SER A 634 5.96 30.79 -1.39
CA SER A 634 4.75 31.41 -0.80
C SER A 634 3.73 30.34 -0.44
N TYR A 635 3.40 29.45 -1.38
CA TYR A 635 2.47 28.34 -1.13
C TYR A 635 2.91 27.47 0.05
N LEU A 636 4.19 27.12 0.14
CA LEU A 636 4.72 26.32 1.25
C LEU A 636 4.54 27.05 2.60
N ASN A 637 4.88 28.33 2.68
CA ASN A 637 4.71 29.12 3.90
C ASN A 637 3.23 29.20 4.32
N ASP A 638 2.35 29.52 3.38
CA ASP A 638 0.91 29.68 3.65
C ASP A 638 0.29 28.36 4.11
N ARG A 639 0.62 27.25 3.43
CA ARG A 639 0.03 25.94 3.71
C ARG A 639 0.52 25.32 5.01
N ILE A 640 1.83 25.43 5.30
CA ILE A 640 2.42 24.96 6.56
C ILE A 640 1.94 25.84 7.72
N GLY A 641 1.92 27.15 7.50
CA GLY A 641 1.43 28.11 8.49
C GLY A 641 -0.02 27.82 8.90
N LEU A 642 -0.91 27.50 7.94
CA LEU A 642 -2.27 27.04 8.24
C LEU A 642 -2.29 25.76 9.09
N GLY A 643 -1.39 24.80 8.82
CA GLY A 643 -1.23 23.61 9.64
C GLY A 643 -0.87 23.92 11.10
N ILE A 644 0.05 24.86 11.30
CA ILE A 644 0.47 25.33 12.63
C ILE A 644 -0.70 26.05 13.35
N GLN A 645 -1.51 26.83 12.63
CA GLN A 645 -2.73 27.42 13.20
C GLN A 645 -3.70 26.35 13.69
N ASN A 646 -3.95 25.34 12.85
CA ASN A 646 -4.84 24.23 13.17
C ASN A 646 -4.34 23.47 14.41
N PHE A 647 -3.02 23.28 14.55
CA PHE A 647 -2.41 22.66 15.72
C PHE A 647 -2.73 23.45 17.01
N PHE A 648 -2.45 24.76 17.05
CA PHE A 648 -2.69 25.55 18.27
C PHE A 648 -4.18 25.69 18.60
N SER A 649 -5.05 25.75 17.57
CA SER A 649 -6.50 25.74 17.78
C SER A 649 -6.99 24.42 18.38
N ALA A 650 -6.49 23.29 17.88
CA ALA A 650 -6.81 21.97 18.43
C ALA A 650 -6.24 21.78 19.84
N MET A 651 -5.03 22.26 20.10
CA MET A 651 -4.38 22.24 21.42
C MET A 651 -5.24 22.95 22.47
N SER A 652 -5.74 24.14 22.13
CA SER A 652 -6.59 24.91 23.04
C SER A 652 -7.91 24.22 23.35
N LYS A 653 -8.54 23.64 22.32
CA LYS A 653 -9.75 22.82 22.51
C LYS A 653 -9.46 21.64 23.45
N ALA A 654 -8.33 20.94 23.26
CA ALA A 654 -7.97 19.77 24.07
C ALA A 654 -7.69 20.10 25.54
N PHE A 655 -7.08 21.25 25.82
CA PHE A 655 -6.81 21.70 27.19
C PHE A 655 -7.89 22.60 27.79
N SER A 656 -9.02 22.81 27.09
CA SER A 656 -10.16 23.55 27.63
C SER A 656 -10.63 22.92 28.95
N GLY A 657 -10.84 23.75 29.98
CA GLY A 657 -11.20 23.29 31.32
C GLY A 657 -10.05 22.69 32.14
N HIS A 658 -8.83 22.64 31.62
CA HIS A 658 -7.64 22.14 32.33
C HIS A 658 -6.68 23.30 32.65
N ARG A 659 -6.17 23.36 33.88
CA ARG A 659 -5.13 24.32 34.24
C ARG A 659 -3.79 23.87 33.63
N VAL A 660 -3.19 24.71 32.79
CA VAL A 660 -1.90 24.42 32.14
C VAL A 660 -0.97 25.60 32.36
N GLU A 661 0.22 25.35 32.92
CA GLU A 661 1.22 26.40 33.17
C GLU A 661 2.25 26.48 32.04
N CYS A 662 2.64 25.32 31.51
CA CYS A 662 3.60 25.18 30.43
C CYS A 662 3.20 24.02 29.51
N VAL A 663 3.38 24.17 28.20
CA VAL A 663 3.18 23.10 27.21
C VAL A 663 4.47 22.82 26.47
N HIS A 664 4.90 21.56 26.49
CA HIS A 664 6.01 21.07 25.68
C HIS A 664 5.50 20.66 24.30
N VAL A 665 5.80 21.46 23.28
CA VAL A 665 5.47 21.15 21.88
C VAL A 665 6.59 20.32 21.28
N LEU A 666 6.31 19.07 20.93
CA LEU A 666 7.25 18.12 20.35
C LEU A 666 7.05 18.07 18.83
N LEU A 667 8.02 18.57 18.06
CA LEU A 667 8.00 18.39 16.62
C LEU A 667 8.43 16.95 16.28
N ALA A 668 7.61 16.24 15.52
CA ALA A 668 7.85 14.87 15.06
C ALA A 668 7.74 14.79 13.53
N GLY A 669 8.14 13.65 12.97
CA GLY A 669 8.11 13.43 11.53
C GLY A 669 9.25 14.14 10.78
N ASN A 670 9.58 13.61 9.59
CA ASN A 670 10.73 14.11 8.82
C ASN A 670 10.51 15.51 8.26
N SER A 671 9.26 15.85 7.92
CA SER A 671 8.94 17.13 7.31
C SER A 671 9.16 18.28 8.30
N SER A 672 9.10 18.00 9.61
CA SER A 672 9.43 18.96 10.67
C SER A 672 10.90 19.38 10.69
N ARG A 673 11.80 18.66 10.00
CA ARG A 673 13.21 19.06 9.86
C ARG A 673 13.41 20.20 8.86
N SER A 674 12.38 20.56 8.10
CA SER A 674 12.45 21.65 7.14
C SER A 674 12.74 22.98 7.84
N GLY A 675 13.66 23.76 7.25
CA GLY A 675 13.97 25.10 7.75
C GLY A 675 12.74 26.02 7.78
N ILE A 676 11.80 25.84 6.85
CA ILE A 676 10.55 26.60 6.80
C ILE A 676 9.70 26.33 8.05
N VAL A 677 9.53 25.07 8.42
CA VAL A 677 8.74 24.66 9.61
C VAL A 677 9.37 25.22 10.88
N LYS A 678 10.70 25.08 11.00
CA LYS A 678 11.46 25.63 12.12
C LYS A 678 11.25 27.14 12.26
N THR A 679 11.44 27.91 11.18
CA THR A 679 11.25 29.37 11.20
C THR A 679 9.82 29.76 11.55
N LEU A 680 8.81 29.05 11.04
CA LEU A 680 7.42 29.33 11.36
C LEU A 680 7.11 29.06 12.84
N PHE A 681 7.52 27.93 13.41
CA PHE A 681 7.34 27.66 14.85
C PHE A 681 8.12 28.63 15.75
N GLU A 682 9.35 28.98 15.39
CA GLU A 682 10.16 29.98 16.11
C GLU A 682 9.50 31.36 16.08
N SER A 683 8.91 31.75 14.94
CA SER A 683 8.17 33.02 14.82
C SER A 683 6.93 33.06 15.72
N VAL A 684 6.28 31.91 15.90
CA VAL A 684 5.11 31.77 16.77
C VAL A 684 5.52 31.75 18.26
N ALA A 685 6.64 31.12 18.61
CA ALA A 685 7.11 31.02 20.00
C ALA A 685 7.85 32.27 20.52
N GLY A 686 8.51 33.04 19.64
CA GLY A 686 9.46 34.09 20.02
C GLY A 686 8.88 35.48 20.35
N GLY A 687 7.61 35.77 20.03
CA GLY A 687 6.96 37.05 20.40
C GLY A 687 7.63 38.36 19.93
N THR A 688 8.64 38.32 19.06
CA THR A 688 9.40 39.51 18.62
C THR A 688 9.10 39.88 17.18
N MET A 689 8.16 40.80 16.99
CA MET A 689 8.31 41.88 16.01
C MET A 689 8.22 43.18 16.79
N THR A 690 9.37 43.77 17.11
CA THR A 690 9.45 45.11 17.69
C THR A 690 8.57 46.06 16.90
N LYS A 691 7.64 46.75 17.57
CA LYS A 691 7.03 47.98 17.06
C LYS A 691 8.15 48.82 16.43
N PRO A 692 8.02 49.32 15.20
CA PRO A 692 8.96 50.29 14.70
C PRO A 692 8.91 51.47 15.66
N ALA A 693 10.02 51.71 16.37
CA ALA A 693 10.21 52.97 17.05
C ALA A 693 10.09 54.05 15.99
N SER A 694 9.21 55.03 16.24
CA SER A 694 9.13 56.25 15.46
C SER A 694 10.50 56.92 15.47
N GLY A 695 11.26 56.81 14.37
CA GLY A 695 12.59 57.42 14.28
C GLY A 695 13.31 57.15 12.97
N ASN A 696 13.27 58.15 12.09
CA ASN A 696 14.09 58.41 10.89
C ASN A 696 14.13 57.39 9.75
N GLN A 697 13.47 57.79 8.66
CA GLN A 697 13.75 57.40 7.28
C GLN A 697 15.22 57.72 6.96
N ASP A 698 16.02 56.69 6.67
CA ASP A 698 16.71 56.55 5.38
C ASP A 698 17.67 55.33 5.44
N ASN A 699 17.54 54.44 4.45
CA ASN A 699 18.40 53.29 4.14
C ASN A 699 18.31 52.04 5.04
N ALA A 700 17.26 51.23 4.81
CA ALA A 700 17.28 49.78 5.03
C ALA A 700 16.43 49.10 3.93
N PRO A 701 16.79 47.90 3.43
CA PRO A 701 15.99 47.20 2.43
C PRO A 701 14.64 46.80 3.03
N ALA A 702 13.56 47.05 2.29
CA ALA A 702 12.19 46.92 2.75
C ALA A 702 11.88 45.52 3.30
N ALA A 703 11.71 45.40 4.62
CA ALA A 703 11.22 44.21 5.32
C ALA A 703 9.68 44.08 5.25
N ASN A 704 9.07 44.45 4.12
CA ASN A 704 7.62 44.32 3.86
C ASN A 704 7.38 43.20 2.82
N GLY A 705 7.89 42.00 3.10
CA GLY A 705 7.55 40.79 2.34
C GLY A 705 6.31 40.07 2.91
N PRO A 706 5.68 39.16 2.15
CA PRO A 706 4.47 38.43 2.54
C PRO A 706 4.58 37.69 3.89
N ILE A 707 5.79 37.31 4.29
CA ILE A 707 6.11 36.63 5.57
C ILE A 707 5.76 37.51 6.79
N GLY A 708 5.93 38.84 6.71
CA GLY A 708 5.71 39.75 7.83
C GLY A 708 4.22 39.95 8.18
N GLY A 709 3.35 39.95 7.17
CA GLY A 709 1.89 40.06 7.37
C GLY A 709 1.27 38.78 7.92
N PHE A 710 1.75 37.61 7.48
CA PHE A 710 1.31 36.32 7.97
C PHE A 710 1.69 36.09 9.44
N ALA A 711 2.94 36.37 9.82
CA ALA A 711 3.42 36.24 11.20
C ALA A 711 2.67 37.13 12.20
N ALA A 712 2.29 38.35 11.79
CA ALA A 712 1.50 39.25 12.63
C ALA A 712 0.07 38.74 12.86
N ALA A 713 -0.59 38.19 11.83
CA ALA A 713 -1.91 37.56 11.96
C ALA A 713 -1.86 36.29 12.81
N MET A 714 -0.81 35.46 12.63
CA MET A 714 -0.53 34.28 13.45
C MET A 714 -0.41 34.61 14.94
N PHE A 715 0.34 35.67 15.26
CA PHE A 715 0.57 36.09 16.64
C PHE A 715 -0.74 36.54 17.32
N GLN A 716 -1.62 37.24 16.60
CA GLN A 716 -2.94 37.62 17.12
C GLN A 716 -3.83 36.41 17.43
N VAL A 717 -3.82 35.39 16.56
CA VAL A 717 -4.55 34.14 16.79
C VAL A 717 -3.99 33.41 18.01
N LEU A 718 -2.66 33.35 18.15
CA LEU A 718 -2.00 32.70 19.27
C LEU A 718 -2.25 33.43 20.61
N GLU A 719 -2.12 34.76 20.66
CA GLU A 719 -2.42 35.54 21.88
C GLU A 719 -3.88 35.37 22.31
N ALA A 720 -4.82 35.35 21.35
CA ALA A 720 -6.22 35.11 21.64
C ALA A 720 -6.44 33.71 22.22
N GLU A 721 -5.73 32.70 21.70
CA GLU A 721 -5.87 31.32 22.12
C GLU A 721 -5.21 31.02 23.48
N ILE A 722 -3.99 31.54 23.71
CA ILE A 722 -3.31 31.52 25.02
C ILE A 722 -4.17 32.26 26.06
N GLY A 723 -4.80 33.38 25.67
CA GLY A 723 -5.72 34.12 26.53
C GLY A 723 -6.98 33.32 26.92
N ARG A 724 -7.44 32.37 26.10
CA ARG A 724 -8.55 31.45 26.44
C ARG A 724 -8.09 30.35 27.41
N LEU A 725 -6.90 29.78 27.18
CA LEU A 725 -6.31 28.77 28.08
C LEU A 725 -6.03 29.31 29.49
N ALA A 726 -5.76 30.60 29.64
CA ALA A 726 -5.56 31.26 30.93
C ALA A 726 -6.87 31.52 31.72
N LYS A 727 -8.02 31.51 31.04
CA LYS A 727 -9.35 31.74 31.63
C LYS A 727 -10.14 30.45 31.68
N GLY A 728 -9.78 29.53 32.57
CA GLY A 728 -10.71 28.47 32.97
C GLY A 728 -11.95 29.12 33.59
N GLU A 729 -13.12 28.99 32.96
CA GLU A 729 -14.38 29.54 33.47
C GLU A 729 -14.79 28.83 34.76
N LEU A 730 -14.43 29.42 35.90
CA LEU A 730 -15.07 29.18 37.19
C LEU A 730 -16.32 30.07 37.28
N GLU A 731 -17.49 29.53 36.93
CA GLU A 731 -18.75 30.09 37.43
C GLU A 731 -18.88 29.75 38.93
N GLY A 732 -18.69 30.76 39.78
CA GLY A 732 -19.20 30.77 41.16
C GLY A 732 -18.14 30.87 42.26
N SER A 733 -17.71 32.10 42.56
CA SER A 733 -17.61 32.66 43.92
C SER A 733 -16.62 33.83 43.92
N ALA A 734 -17.13 35.01 44.25
CA ALA A 734 -16.31 36.20 44.40
C ALA A 734 -15.45 36.11 45.66
N THR A 735 -14.13 36.10 45.52
CA THR A 735 -13.22 36.77 46.45
C THR A 735 -11.91 37.14 45.77
N VAL A 736 -11.51 38.38 45.97
CA VAL A 736 -10.37 39.07 45.36
C VAL A 736 -9.05 38.42 45.78
N SER A 737 -8.20 38.07 44.81
CA SER A 737 -6.75 38.06 44.97
C SER A 737 -6.05 38.31 43.63
N GLN A 738 -4.90 38.96 43.70
CA GLN A 738 -4.21 39.76 42.67
C GLN A 738 -3.87 39.02 41.36
N PRO A 739 -3.73 39.75 40.22
CA PRO A 739 -3.27 39.16 38.97
C PRO A 739 -1.76 38.92 39.05
N VAL A 740 -1.33 37.69 39.34
CA VAL A 740 0.02 37.26 39.03
C VAL A 740 0.07 36.99 37.52
N ALA A 741 0.73 37.87 36.79
CA ALA A 741 1.04 37.67 35.39
C ALA A 741 2.11 36.58 35.26
N SER A 742 1.70 35.31 35.15
CA SER A 742 2.54 34.26 34.57
C SER A 742 2.00 33.94 33.18
N SER A 743 2.62 34.49 32.14
CA SER A 743 2.39 34.06 30.77
C SER A 743 2.66 32.56 30.67
N GLN A 744 1.68 31.78 30.21
CA GLN A 744 1.86 30.35 29.91
C GLN A 744 3.02 30.17 28.92
N ALA A 745 3.99 29.33 29.26
CA ALA A 745 5.19 29.11 28.46
C ALA A 745 4.95 27.98 27.44
N ILE A 746 5.08 28.26 26.15
CA ILE A 746 5.12 27.24 25.10
C ILE A 746 6.59 26.95 24.82
N ILE A 747 7.04 25.72 25.09
CA ILE A 747 8.41 25.29 24.83
C ILE A 747 8.41 24.38 23.61
N VAL A 748 8.94 24.86 22.49
CA VAL A 748 9.03 24.09 21.24
C VAL A 748 10.34 23.31 21.20
N HIS A 749 10.22 21.99 21.12
CA HIS A 749 11.32 21.04 20.97
C HIS A 749 11.44 20.65 19.49
N GLN A 750 12.62 20.86 18.92
CA GLN A 750 12.92 20.43 17.54
C GLN A 750 12.87 18.90 17.44
N PRO A 751 12.65 18.34 16.23
CA PRO A 751 12.65 16.90 16.04
C PRO A 751 13.94 16.27 16.54
N LEU A 752 13.83 15.12 17.21
CA LEU A 752 14.98 14.39 17.71
C LEU A 752 15.96 14.12 16.56
N VAL A 753 17.23 14.45 16.79
CA VAL A 753 18.28 14.34 15.78
C VAL A 753 18.96 12.98 15.91
N SER A 754 19.25 12.36 14.77
CA SER A 754 20.03 11.12 14.71
C SER A 754 21.41 11.28 15.35
N ASN A 755 21.82 10.27 16.13
CA ASN A 755 23.18 10.16 16.64
C ASN A 755 23.94 9.03 15.90
N PRO A 756 24.93 9.34 15.05
CA PRO A 756 25.71 8.32 14.35
C PRO A 756 26.47 7.36 15.29
N ASP A 757 26.83 7.81 16.49
CA ASP A 757 27.52 6.99 17.49
C ASP A 757 26.57 6.05 18.25
N VAL A 758 25.26 6.35 18.22
CA VAL A 758 24.20 5.54 18.84
C VAL A 758 23.09 5.33 17.80
N PRO A 759 23.31 4.50 16.77
CA PRO A 759 22.43 4.42 15.60
C PRO A 759 20.99 3.97 15.90
N TYR A 760 20.76 3.36 17.06
CA TYR A 760 19.44 2.95 17.55
C TYR A 760 18.74 4.00 18.41
N SER A 761 19.34 5.17 18.63
CA SER A 761 18.68 6.24 19.37
C SER A 761 17.43 6.75 18.61
N PRO A 762 16.35 7.11 19.33
CA PRO A 762 15.18 7.68 18.69
C PRO A 762 15.50 9.01 18.02
N ASN A 763 15.03 9.17 16.79
CA ASN A 763 15.04 10.42 16.04
C ASN A 763 13.59 10.75 15.59
N GLY A 764 13.40 11.84 14.84
CA GLY A 764 12.09 12.24 14.30
C GLY A 764 11.36 11.20 13.42
N LYS A 765 12.01 10.08 13.08
CA LYS A 765 11.48 8.98 12.27
C LYS A 765 11.38 7.68 13.06
N THR A 766 12.45 7.30 13.75
CA THR A 766 12.55 6.05 14.50
C THR A 766 11.89 6.12 15.87
N GLY A 767 11.62 7.33 16.37
CA GLY A 767 11.01 7.58 17.66
C GLY A 767 9.63 6.94 17.82
N VAL A 768 8.82 6.88 16.76
CA VAL A 768 7.49 6.24 16.78
C VAL A 768 7.63 4.74 17.08
N ALA A 769 8.43 4.00 16.30
CA ALA A 769 8.62 2.56 16.51
C ALA A 769 9.28 2.23 17.86
N ILE A 770 10.24 3.04 18.32
CA ILE A 770 10.88 2.89 19.64
C ILE A 770 9.88 3.17 20.77
N GLY A 771 9.08 4.23 20.64
CA GLY A 771 8.05 4.57 21.58
C GLY A 771 6.98 3.48 21.68
N LEU A 772 6.63 2.86 20.55
CA LEU A 772 5.69 1.74 20.52
C LEU A 772 6.20 0.54 21.34
N LEU A 773 7.51 0.24 21.33
CA LEU A 773 8.08 -0.78 22.21
C LEU A 773 7.99 -0.39 23.70
N ARG A 774 8.09 0.90 24.04
CA ARG A 774 7.85 1.39 25.41
C ARG A 774 6.39 1.31 25.84
N LEU A 775 5.46 1.26 24.90
CA LEU A 775 4.03 1.12 25.19
C LEU A 775 3.57 -0.35 25.13
N ALA A 776 4.43 -1.26 24.70
CA ALA A 776 4.06 -2.65 24.47
C ALA A 776 3.78 -3.40 25.78
N PRO A 777 2.93 -4.45 25.76
CA PRO A 777 2.64 -5.25 26.93
C PRO A 777 3.92 -5.75 27.62
N GLY A 778 3.97 -5.59 28.95
CA GLY A 778 5.15 -5.89 29.78
C GLY A 778 6.01 -4.66 30.12
N SER A 779 5.72 -3.50 29.56
CA SER A 779 6.33 -2.22 29.97
C SER A 779 5.68 -1.63 31.22
N ALA A 780 6.44 -0.79 31.95
CA ALA A 780 5.95 -0.03 33.12
C ALA A 780 5.26 1.30 32.75
N VAL A 781 4.96 1.53 31.48
CA VAL A 781 4.29 2.75 30.99
C VAL A 781 2.80 2.50 30.75
N LYS A 782 1.94 3.25 31.45
CA LYS A 782 0.48 3.22 31.28
C LYS A 782 0.02 4.31 30.32
N VAL A 783 -0.96 3.99 29.48
CA VAL A 783 -1.63 4.95 28.59
C VAL A 783 -3.12 5.03 28.92
N ILE A 784 -3.62 6.24 29.14
CA ILE A 784 -5.00 6.52 29.49
C ILE A 784 -5.61 7.45 28.44
N SER A 785 -6.66 7.00 27.75
CA SER A 785 -7.44 7.87 26.87
C SER A 785 -8.53 8.58 27.67
N ARG A 786 -8.47 9.91 27.77
CA ARG A 786 -9.59 10.74 28.29
C ARG A 786 -10.46 11.34 27.19
N ILE A 787 -10.21 10.96 25.93
CA ILE A 787 -11.12 11.23 24.83
C ILE A 787 -12.43 10.49 25.12
N SER A 788 -13.53 11.23 25.24
CA SER A 788 -14.86 10.67 25.51
C SER A 788 -15.31 9.78 24.34
N HIS A 789 -15.01 8.48 24.42
CA HIS A 789 -15.53 7.48 23.49
C HIS A 789 -16.96 7.13 23.91
N ALA A 790 -17.94 7.90 23.43
CA ALA A 790 -19.35 7.59 23.67
C ALA A 790 -19.82 6.35 22.89
N THR A 791 -19.02 5.82 21.95
CA THR A 791 -19.35 4.67 21.09
C THR A 791 -18.07 3.95 20.61
N GLU A 792 -18.16 2.66 20.28
CA GLU A 792 -17.05 1.83 19.73
C GLU A 792 -16.54 2.27 18.33
N ASP A 793 -17.15 3.29 17.74
CA ASP A 793 -16.84 3.85 16.41
C ASP A 793 -15.96 5.10 16.52
N ALA A 794 -15.08 5.33 15.51
CA ALA A 794 -14.24 6.52 15.45
C ALA A 794 -15.10 7.81 15.50
N PRO A 795 -14.67 8.88 16.18
CA PRO A 795 -15.49 10.08 16.35
C PRO A 795 -15.86 10.72 15.00
N PHE A 796 -17.02 11.40 14.96
CA PHE A 796 -17.44 12.13 13.77
C PHE A 796 -16.38 13.15 13.34
N ALA A 797 -15.86 13.03 12.11
CA ALA A 797 -14.64 13.71 11.69
C ALA A 797 -14.87 15.07 11.01
N HIS A 798 -16.11 15.55 10.95
CA HIS A 798 -16.48 16.74 10.17
C HIS A 798 -17.20 17.78 11.00
N TYR A 799 -17.08 19.03 10.59
CA TYR A 799 -18.00 20.10 10.92
C TYR A 799 -18.99 20.23 9.78
N VAL A 800 -20.29 20.18 10.05
CA VAL A 800 -21.34 20.27 9.02
C VAL A 800 -22.29 21.39 9.37
N GLY A 801 -22.63 22.20 8.38
CA GLY A 801 -23.44 23.37 8.62
C GLY A 801 -23.79 24.14 7.36
N ARG A 802 -23.85 25.45 7.52
CA ARG A 802 -24.23 26.41 6.48
C ARG A 802 -23.30 27.60 6.48
N VAL A 803 -23.33 28.37 5.41
CA VAL A 803 -22.74 29.70 5.37
C VAL A 803 -23.80 30.74 5.75
N GLN A 804 -23.45 31.64 6.66
CA GLN A 804 -24.25 32.79 7.05
C GLN A 804 -23.39 34.06 6.99
N ARG A 805 -23.81 35.04 6.17
CA ARG A 805 -23.06 36.29 5.93
C ARG A 805 -21.61 36.06 5.49
N GLY A 806 -21.38 35.06 4.63
CA GLY A 806 -20.07 34.71 4.10
C GLY A 806 -19.21 33.85 5.03
N LYS A 807 -19.64 33.60 6.28
CA LYS A 807 -18.90 32.78 7.25
C LYS A 807 -19.56 31.42 7.49
N PHE A 808 -18.76 30.39 7.64
CA PHE A 808 -19.23 29.05 7.99
C PHE A 808 -19.71 29.01 9.44
N VAL A 809 -20.88 28.39 9.63
CA VAL A 809 -21.49 28.16 10.94
C VAL A 809 -21.82 26.67 11.02
N ALA A 810 -21.08 25.96 11.88
CA ALA A 810 -21.28 24.55 12.15
C ALA A 810 -22.58 24.32 12.96
N GLY A 811 -23.46 23.45 12.46
CA GLY A 811 -24.61 22.93 13.20
C GLY A 811 -24.31 21.58 13.86
N LEU A 812 -23.52 20.75 13.19
CA LEU A 812 -22.95 19.50 13.68
C LEU A 812 -21.43 19.69 13.82
N GLN A 813 -20.88 19.35 14.97
CA GLN A 813 -19.48 19.58 15.33
C GLN A 813 -18.65 18.29 15.19
N GLN A 814 -17.35 18.42 14.96
CA GLN A 814 -16.44 17.29 15.03
C GLN A 814 -16.44 16.68 16.45
N GLY A 815 -16.63 15.36 16.51
CA GLY A 815 -16.77 14.60 17.76
C GLY A 815 -18.18 14.60 18.36
N ASP A 816 -19.19 15.18 17.70
CA ASP A 816 -20.58 15.10 18.17
C ASP A 816 -21.04 13.62 18.27
N PRO A 817 -21.86 13.26 19.29
CA PRO A 817 -22.34 11.90 19.46
C PRO A 817 -23.12 11.39 18.24
N PHE A 818 -22.94 10.11 17.93
CA PHE A 818 -23.74 9.46 16.91
C PHE A 818 -25.22 9.42 17.29
N GLU A 819 -26.06 9.29 16.25
CA GLU A 819 -27.50 9.17 16.36
C GLU A 819 -28.23 10.38 16.97
N THR A 820 -27.52 11.51 17.16
CA THR A 820 -28.08 12.74 17.76
C THR A 820 -28.38 13.78 16.69
N TRP A 821 -29.64 14.19 16.59
CA TRP A 821 -30.07 15.21 15.62
C TRP A 821 -29.67 16.63 16.03
N LYS A 822 -29.09 17.37 15.08
CA LYS A 822 -28.72 18.78 15.19
C LYS A 822 -29.34 19.58 14.05
N GLU A 823 -29.74 20.83 14.32
CA GLU A 823 -30.26 21.73 13.29
C GLU A 823 -29.12 22.32 12.46
N LEU A 824 -29.20 22.22 11.13
CA LEU A 824 -28.26 22.89 10.22
C LEU A 824 -28.82 24.23 9.72
N GLY A 825 -30.13 24.30 9.44
CA GLY A 825 -30.78 25.56 9.05
C GLY A 825 -31.99 25.41 8.15
N VAL A 826 -32.36 26.49 7.48
CA VAL A 826 -33.58 26.58 6.68
C VAL A 826 -33.27 26.42 5.19
N PRO A 827 -33.97 25.53 4.46
CA PRO A 827 -33.86 25.43 3.01
C PRO A 827 -34.51 26.65 2.33
N ARG A 828 -33.93 27.14 1.23
CA ARG A 828 -34.44 28.27 0.44
C ARG A 828 -34.76 27.81 -0.97
N ASP A 829 -35.97 28.06 -1.44
CA ASP A 829 -36.44 27.64 -2.77
C ASP A 829 -36.18 26.15 -3.05
N ARG A 830 -36.45 25.30 -2.05
CA ARG A 830 -36.22 23.85 -2.07
C ARG A 830 -34.75 23.42 -2.19
N VAL A 831 -33.82 24.35 -1.98
CA VAL A 831 -32.38 24.10 -2.00
C VAL A 831 -31.77 24.36 -0.63
N PHE A 832 -30.91 23.45 -0.20
CA PHE A 832 -30.03 23.69 0.95
C PHE A 832 -28.58 23.49 0.53
N ASN A 833 -27.76 24.52 0.66
CA ASN A 833 -26.32 24.40 0.46
C ASN A 833 -25.70 23.94 1.78
N LEU A 834 -25.42 22.65 1.87
CA LEU A 834 -24.71 22.05 2.98
C LEU A 834 -23.22 22.31 2.81
N PHE A 835 -22.58 22.80 3.86
CA PHE A 835 -21.14 22.98 3.88
C PHE A 835 -20.52 22.04 4.89
N HIS A 836 -19.36 21.47 4.57
CA HIS A 836 -18.62 20.63 5.50
C HIS A 836 -17.12 20.90 5.43
N SER A 837 -16.43 20.67 6.56
CA SER A 837 -14.97 20.79 6.66
C SER A 837 -14.42 19.86 7.74
N GLN A 838 -13.21 19.34 7.54
CA GLN A 838 -12.45 18.62 8.57
C GLN A 838 -11.47 19.53 9.32
N SER A 839 -11.38 20.81 8.95
CA SER A 839 -10.45 21.76 9.58
C SER A 839 -10.90 22.10 11.00
N PRO A 840 -10.03 22.01 12.03
CA PRO A 840 -10.35 22.46 13.39
C PRO A 840 -10.82 23.92 13.46
N ARG A 841 -10.34 24.77 12.54
CA ARG A 841 -10.75 26.18 12.45
C ARG A 841 -12.24 26.36 12.15
N ALA A 842 -12.92 25.35 11.60
CA ALA A 842 -14.35 25.40 11.32
C ALA A 842 -15.21 25.60 12.58
N HIS A 843 -14.70 25.27 13.77
CA HIS A 843 -15.36 25.56 15.05
C HIS A 843 -15.37 27.05 15.42
N THR A 844 -14.39 27.83 14.93
CA THR A 844 -14.18 29.23 15.35
C THR A 844 -15.25 30.20 14.83
N GLY A 845 -16.01 29.81 13.80
CA GLY A 845 -16.95 30.68 13.10
C GLY A 845 -16.29 31.74 12.21
N GLU A 846 -14.98 31.66 11.97
CA GLU A 846 -14.23 32.64 11.16
C GLU A 846 -13.98 32.18 9.72
N MET A 847 -14.14 30.88 9.43
CA MET A 847 -13.89 30.29 8.11
C MET A 847 -14.84 30.88 7.05
N GLN A 848 -14.30 31.31 5.92
CA GLN A 848 -15.06 32.03 4.88
C GLN A 848 -15.60 31.10 3.78
N GLU A 849 -16.70 31.50 3.11
CA GLU A 849 -17.21 30.77 1.93
C GLU A 849 -16.17 30.80 0.80
N GLY A 850 -15.81 29.62 0.31
CA GLY A 850 -14.78 29.46 -0.73
C GLY A 850 -13.36 29.26 -0.18
N GLU A 851 -13.15 29.27 1.14
CA GLU A 851 -11.85 28.97 1.75
C GLU A 851 -11.46 27.49 1.51
N THR A 852 -10.17 27.23 1.31
CA THR A 852 -9.64 25.88 1.09
C THR A 852 -10.00 24.95 2.25
N GLY A 853 -10.50 23.75 1.92
CA GLY A 853 -10.96 22.76 2.90
C GLY A 853 -12.40 22.95 3.40
N LEU A 854 -13.15 23.93 2.86
CA LEU A 854 -14.60 24.04 3.05
C LEU A 854 -15.33 23.58 1.78
N HIS A 855 -16.02 22.46 1.86
CA HIS A 855 -16.70 21.83 0.73
C HIS A 855 -18.19 22.21 0.72
N LYS A 856 -18.73 22.46 -0.48
CA LYS A 856 -20.13 22.85 -0.69
C LYS A 856 -20.87 21.75 -1.43
N HIS A 857 -21.93 21.25 -0.83
CA HIS A 857 -22.83 20.27 -1.44
C HIS A 857 -24.25 20.86 -1.55
N ARG A 858 -24.78 20.89 -2.78
CA ARG A 858 -26.12 21.41 -3.06
C ARG A 858 -27.16 20.30 -2.92
N LEU A 859 -28.01 20.40 -1.90
CA LEU A 859 -29.15 19.50 -1.71
C LEU A 859 -30.39 20.08 -2.39
N SER A 860 -31.06 19.27 -3.20
CA SER A 860 -32.38 19.57 -3.77
C SER A 860 -33.44 18.75 -3.04
N ILE A 861 -34.42 19.42 -2.42
CA ILE A 861 -35.43 18.80 -1.56
C ILE A 861 -36.75 18.71 -2.34
N ALA A 862 -37.32 17.51 -2.45
CA ALA A 862 -38.57 17.29 -3.17
C ALA A 862 -39.78 17.58 -2.27
N GLY A 863 -40.81 18.27 -2.78
CA GLY A 863 -42.07 18.55 -2.07
C GLY A 863 -42.22 19.99 -1.57
N ASP A 864 -43.32 20.28 -0.86
CA ASP A 864 -43.56 21.58 -0.22
C ASP A 864 -43.18 21.51 1.27
N HIS A 865 -42.14 22.25 1.64
CA HIS A 865 -41.46 22.18 2.94
C HIS A 865 -41.42 23.56 3.60
N GLN A 866 -42.39 24.42 3.29
CA GLN A 866 -42.48 25.75 3.91
C GLN A 866 -42.54 25.64 5.43
N GLY A 867 -41.63 26.35 6.11
CA GLY A 867 -41.51 26.33 7.57
C GLY A 867 -40.67 25.19 8.15
N HIS A 868 -40.22 24.22 7.34
CA HIS A 868 -39.34 23.14 7.80
C HIS A 868 -37.88 23.59 7.87
N ARG A 869 -37.11 22.92 8.73
CA ARG A 869 -35.65 23.06 8.88
C ARG A 869 -34.98 21.75 8.53
N ILE A 870 -33.71 21.84 8.13
CA ILE A 870 -32.82 20.72 7.88
C ILE A 870 -32.15 20.32 9.18
N PHE A 871 -32.26 19.04 9.51
CA PHE A 871 -31.54 18.41 10.59
C PHE A 871 -30.55 17.38 10.04
N ALA A 872 -29.45 17.22 10.75
CA ALA A 872 -28.44 16.21 10.47
C ALA A 872 -28.10 15.47 11.76
N LYS A 873 -27.84 14.17 11.64
CA LYS A 873 -27.18 13.40 12.69
C LYS A 873 -26.00 12.65 12.09
N ALA A 874 -24.94 12.52 12.86
CA ALA A 874 -23.82 11.66 12.50
C ALA A 874 -24.25 10.19 12.68
N VAL A 875 -24.00 9.36 11.67
CA VAL A 875 -24.27 7.91 11.68
C VAL A 875 -23.01 7.08 11.43
N GLY A 876 -21.87 7.76 11.23
CA GLY A 876 -20.53 7.19 11.11
C GLY A 876 -19.49 8.31 10.95
N PRO A 877 -18.18 8.01 10.95
CA PRO A 877 -17.11 9.03 11.01
C PRO A 877 -17.16 10.07 9.88
N HIS A 878 -17.63 9.68 8.69
CA HIS A 878 -17.83 10.55 7.54
C HIS A 878 -19.27 10.52 7.01
N GLN A 879 -20.20 9.94 7.76
CA GLN A 879 -21.57 9.73 7.28
C GLN A 879 -22.57 10.53 8.10
N VAL A 880 -23.46 11.23 7.40
CA VAL A 880 -24.57 11.97 8.00
C VAL A 880 -25.89 11.53 7.40
N GLN A 881 -26.90 11.36 8.25
CA GLN A 881 -28.29 11.24 7.81
C GLN A 881 -28.94 12.62 7.89
N LEU A 882 -29.66 12.99 6.82
CA LEU A 882 -30.36 14.25 6.70
C LEU A 882 -31.87 14.05 6.63
N CYS A 883 -32.60 14.98 7.23
CA CYS A 883 -34.05 15.05 7.11
C CYS A 883 -34.54 16.50 7.23
N THR A 884 -35.81 16.70 6.91
CA THR A 884 -36.55 17.93 7.20
C THR A 884 -37.63 17.68 8.23
N ALA A 885 -37.77 18.60 9.17
CA ALA A 885 -38.87 18.63 10.13
C ALA A 885 -39.25 20.08 10.47
N SER A 886 -40.46 20.29 11.00
CA SER A 886 -40.93 21.61 11.45
C SER A 886 -40.25 22.08 12.75
N SER A 887 -39.87 21.13 13.61
CA SER A 887 -39.12 21.36 14.85
C SER A 887 -38.36 20.10 15.28
N LEU A 888 -37.47 20.23 16.28
CA LEU A 888 -36.80 19.08 16.89
C LEU A 888 -37.79 18.12 17.58
N ASP A 889 -38.87 18.66 18.17
CA ASP A 889 -39.91 17.86 18.81
C ASP A 889 -40.71 17.03 17.80
N ALA A 890 -41.04 17.63 16.64
CA ALA A 890 -41.71 16.94 15.54
C ALA A 890 -40.82 15.82 14.97
N LEU A 891 -39.52 16.09 14.84
CA LEU A 891 -38.52 15.11 14.42
C LEU A 891 -38.44 13.92 15.38
N GLN A 892 -38.42 14.18 16.69
CA GLN A 892 -38.40 13.13 17.73
C GLN A 892 -39.71 12.33 17.77
N ALA A 893 -40.84 12.95 17.42
CA ALA A 893 -42.13 12.28 17.24
C ALA A 893 -42.24 11.49 15.92
N GLY A 894 -41.21 11.50 15.07
CA GLY A 894 -41.17 10.79 13.78
C GLY A 894 -41.81 11.54 12.62
N ASP A 895 -42.28 12.78 12.82
CA ASP A 895 -42.85 13.64 11.78
C ASP A 895 -41.74 14.36 11.02
N CYS A 896 -41.04 13.60 10.16
CA CYS A 896 -39.96 14.10 9.34
C CYS A 896 -39.96 13.47 7.96
N SER A 897 -39.42 14.21 6.98
CA SER A 897 -39.14 13.68 5.65
C SER A 897 -37.64 13.44 5.53
N VAL A 898 -37.24 12.18 5.43
CA VAL A 898 -35.84 11.79 5.25
C VAL A 898 -35.37 12.26 3.86
N ILE A 899 -34.29 13.03 3.83
CA ILE A 899 -33.66 13.49 2.58
C ILE A 899 -32.76 12.38 2.03
N GLY A 900 -31.96 11.75 2.91
CA GLY A 900 -31.04 10.68 2.54
C GLY A 900 -29.84 10.59 3.47
N MET A 901 -28.91 9.69 3.13
CA MET A 901 -27.59 9.62 3.76
C MET A 901 -26.52 10.17 2.82
N LEU A 902 -25.55 10.89 3.38
CA LEU A 902 -24.41 11.43 2.66
C LEU A 902 -23.11 10.93 3.28
N ASP A 903 -22.20 10.51 2.41
CA ASP A 903 -20.82 10.20 2.74
C ASP A 903 -19.95 11.41 2.41
N LEU A 904 -19.61 12.19 3.43
CA LEU A 904 -18.86 13.44 3.36
C LEU A 904 -17.43 13.24 2.84
N SER A 905 -16.91 11.99 2.85
CA SER A 905 -15.59 11.69 2.28
C SER A 905 -15.59 11.67 0.74
N LYS A 906 -16.77 11.62 0.12
CA LYS A 906 -16.95 11.49 -1.33
C LYS A 906 -17.46 12.75 -2.02
N ILE A 907 -17.74 13.83 -1.27
CA ILE A 907 -18.45 15.02 -1.78
C ILE A 907 -17.77 16.35 -1.46
#